data_AF-A0A957FP04-F1
#
_entry.id   AF-A0A957FP04-F1
#
_cell.length_a   1.000
_cell.length_b   1.000
_cell.length_c   1.000
_cell.angle_alpha   90.00
_cell.angle_beta   90.00
_cell.angle_gamma   90.00
#
_symmetry.space_group_name_H-M   'P 1'
#
loop_
_entity.id
_entity.type
_entity.pdbx_description
1 polymer ?
#
loop_
_entity_poly.entity_id
_entity_poly.type
_entity_poly.pdbx_seq_one_letter_code
_entity_poly.pdbx_strand_id
1 'polypeptide(L)'
;MSRIPDKARVAPGATFTGWQTWSDAAIDAALDQIRNDPSDNPNGRNTKVFAGMCQVAELVHGGHITIEEASQQVHQATKARHDHLADKEIERQWRNALKRTSGKPRLYQPATSANGSAPAPAVDEELKAGYHIEAGRLVLVEYKANGEQVVKPLADIGAQIKQVATAEDGQRTYTLIGKGWRSGRFELDIAAEDFESDAKLRALIGSHCPLDPIYPRMSQHLPAAVKSVTNGQISYTSRYHRTGWQGQTFLVPGLEPDQTEIHLASDLPYSVAGGELADGLTALESLINALDTKLTTVVLAAIFGAPLLHKLGLRNRRYGVFIVGRTGSLKTAWTTTAMSVYGAGHVTDEQYIKWGQGATQNAMMKLASMATDLPLLIDNYKPNTGGGGRAFVNLMHAIIEGGEKKRLNRNSDLRESADIYTLPIFTGEALPGLDAAALARLLPIEFPWAGGEINEPLNIAQVMADDLPAVGRRWIQYIMQSDFSEMAELYDDERRTWAKWLMTHHKEMQNKLRVASNMAINSLSWRILCDAPDGLGEVAGRYAAEHRLGLGLAAAMLTTSTDTALEATRFLSGLSQLVATGRVIIPDIADGDAVLSMDRDRLIGWRDGELCYLLPDLALGTYRRQLDDRLNEYDTNSIGRQLDALGHLARTSAGRNQYHKRIFNERHWVWCLHSNLLWAQDDPEPLGAGVGSLG
;
A
#
# COMPACT_ATOMS: atom_id res chain seq x y z
N MET A 1 -46.63 -29.81 47.09
CA MET A 1 -46.45 -29.31 48.48
C MET A 1 -45.45 -30.19 49.21
N SER A 2 -44.36 -29.59 49.70
CA SER A 2 -43.26 -30.15 50.52
C SER A 2 -42.35 -31.18 49.82
N ARG A 3 -41.00 -31.17 49.88
CA ARG A 3 -40.02 -30.55 50.80
C ARG A 3 -38.76 -30.10 50.02
N ILE A 4 -38.28 -28.89 50.30
CA ILE A 4 -36.95 -28.39 49.89
C ILE A 4 -36.05 -28.49 51.14
N PRO A 5 -34.83 -29.03 51.07
CA PRO A 5 -33.84 -28.85 52.13
C PRO A 5 -33.11 -27.52 51.96
N ASP A 6 -33.29 -26.65 52.95
CA ASP A 6 -32.45 -25.50 53.27
C ASP A 6 -30.99 -25.94 53.53
N LYS A 7 -30.02 -25.30 52.86
CA LYS A 7 -28.81 -24.68 53.45
C LYS A 7 -27.76 -24.30 52.39
N ALA A 8 -27.64 -23.01 52.13
CA ALA A 8 -26.37 -22.25 52.18
C ALA A 8 -26.69 -20.75 52.03
N ARG A 9 -26.99 -20.09 53.16
CA ARG A 9 -27.07 -18.63 53.26
C ARG A 9 -25.66 -18.06 53.13
N VAL A 10 -25.39 -17.34 52.04
CA VAL A 10 -24.24 -16.43 51.92
C VAL A 10 -24.57 -15.15 52.71
N ALA A 11 -23.58 -14.62 53.43
CA ALA A 11 -23.73 -13.42 54.27
C ALA A 11 -24.10 -12.17 53.43
N PRO A 12 -24.95 -11.26 53.95
CA PRO A 12 -25.30 -10.03 53.25
C PRO A 12 -24.20 -9.00 53.44
N GLY A 13 -23.54 -8.56 52.35
CA GLY A 13 -22.59 -7.45 52.42
C GLY A 13 -21.47 -7.35 51.37
N ALA A 14 -21.43 -8.20 50.34
CA ALA A 14 -20.47 -8.04 49.24
C ALA A 14 -21.22 -7.75 47.93
N THR A 15 -21.22 -6.49 47.49
CA THR A 15 -21.64 -6.11 46.13
C THR A 15 -20.56 -6.53 45.15
N PHE A 16 -20.72 -7.70 44.53
CA PHE A 16 -19.94 -8.14 43.36
C PHE A 16 -20.61 -7.63 42.09
N THR A 17 -20.31 -6.40 41.68
CA THR A 17 -20.91 -5.76 40.48
C THR A 17 -20.39 -6.32 39.15
N GLY A 18 -19.19 -6.92 39.11
CA GLY A 18 -18.58 -7.42 37.88
C GLY A 18 -19.05 -8.81 37.42
N TRP A 19 -19.58 -9.63 38.31
CA TRP A 19 -20.08 -10.97 37.97
C TRP A 19 -21.50 -10.92 37.39
N GLN A 20 -22.35 -10.01 37.89
CA GLN A 20 -23.70 -9.81 37.37
C GLN A 20 -23.70 -9.23 35.95
N THR A 21 -22.80 -8.29 35.65
CA THR A 21 -22.67 -7.73 34.29
C THR A 21 -22.18 -8.75 33.26
N TRP A 22 -21.31 -9.69 33.67
CA TRP A 22 -20.86 -10.78 32.80
C TRP A 22 -21.94 -11.84 32.60
N SER A 23 -22.72 -12.19 33.63
CA SER A 23 -23.85 -13.10 33.47
C SER A 23 -24.93 -12.52 32.56
N ASP A 24 -25.22 -11.22 32.68
CA ASP A 24 -26.24 -10.56 31.87
C ASP A 24 -25.81 -10.49 30.39
N ALA A 25 -24.54 -10.16 30.10
CA ALA A 25 -24.01 -10.16 28.75
C ALA A 25 -23.95 -11.56 28.11
N ALA A 26 -23.69 -12.61 28.90
CA ALA A 26 -23.71 -13.99 28.42
C ALA A 26 -25.14 -14.49 28.14
N ILE A 27 -26.10 -14.08 28.97
CA ILE A 27 -27.53 -14.33 28.74
C ILE A 27 -27.97 -13.62 27.46
N ASP A 28 -27.64 -12.34 27.29
CA ASP A 28 -28.01 -11.55 26.11
C ASP A 28 -27.39 -12.12 24.83
N ALA A 29 -26.12 -12.51 24.85
CA ALA A 29 -25.47 -13.14 23.70
C ALA A 29 -26.13 -14.47 23.30
N ALA A 30 -26.54 -15.30 24.28
CA ALA A 30 -27.23 -16.56 24.02
C ALA A 30 -28.67 -16.33 23.49
N LEU A 31 -29.37 -15.32 24.01
CA LEU A 31 -30.69 -14.92 23.52
C LEU A 31 -30.61 -14.28 22.12
N ASP A 32 -29.55 -13.55 21.82
CA ASP A 32 -29.32 -12.96 20.50
C ASP A 32 -29.02 -14.02 19.44
N GLN A 33 -28.38 -15.15 19.81
CA GLN A 33 -28.26 -16.30 18.91
C GLN A 33 -29.64 -16.89 18.55
N ILE A 34 -30.58 -16.92 19.51
CA ILE A 34 -31.96 -17.32 19.26
C ILE A 34 -32.67 -16.30 18.35
N ARG A 35 -32.46 -15.00 18.59
CA ARG A 35 -33.09 -13.90 17.84
C ARG A 35 -32.53 -13.71 16.42
N ASN A 36 -31.26 -14.05 16.15
CA ASN A 36 -30.55 -13.67 14.91
C ASN A 36 -30.13 -14.82 13.97
N ASP A 37 -30.37 -16.10 14.30
CA ASP A 37 -30.22 -17.25 13.38
C ASP A 37 -30.85 -17.09 11.96
N PRO A 38 -30.08 -16.95 10.86
CA PRO A 38 -30.60 -16.62 9.53
C PRO A 38 -31.36 -17.73 8.77
N SER A 39 -31.64 -18.90 9.36
CA SER A 39 -32.28 -20.02 8.62
C SER A 39 -33.81 -20.07 8.72
N ASP A 40 -34.51 -19.71 7.65
CA ASP A 40 -35.92 -20.06 7.41
C ASP A 40 -36.03 -21.48 6.82
N ASN A 41 -35.76 -22.50 7.64
CA ASN A 41 -36.01 -23.89 7.26
C ASN A 41 -37.25 -24.46 7.98
N PRO A 42 -38.44 -24.45 7.35
CA PRO A 42 -39.67 -24.90 7.98
C PRO A 42 -39.74 -26.42 8.28
N ASN A 43 -38.78 -27.22 7.81
CA ASN A 43 -38.77 -28.69 7.98
C ASN A 43 -37.55 -29.23 8.74
N GLY A 44 -36.68 -28.37 9.26
CA GLY A 44 -35.49 -28.76 10.04
C GLY A 44 -35.63 -28.36 11.50
N ARG A 45 -35.21 -29.21 12.43
CA ARG A 45 -34.98 -28.79 13.83
C ARG A 45 -34.07 -27.56 13.79
N ASN A 46 -34.56 -26.40 14.25
CA ASN A 46 -33.77 -25.15 14.28
C ASN A 46 -32.53 -25.36 15.16
N THR A 47 -31.44 -25.75 14.52
CA THR A 47 -30.28 -26.35 15.21
C THR A 47 -29.53 -25.29 16.00
N LYS A 48 -29.60 -24.03 15.55
CA LYS A 48 -29.02 -22.87 16.22
C LYS A 48 -29.93 -22.29 17.31
N VAL A 49 -31.26 -22.25 17.13
CA VAL A 49 -32.19 -21.94 18.25
C VAL A 49 -32.01 -22.95 19.38
N PHE A 50 -31.93 -24.25 19.06
CA PHE A 50 -31.66 -25.27 20.06
C PHE A 50 -30.26 -25.14 20.68
N ALA A 51 -29.25 -24.70 19.92
CA ALA A 51 -27.92 -24.43 20.47
C ALA A 51 -27.92 -23.22 21.44
N GLY A 52 -28.64 -22.14 21.11
CA GLY A 52 -28.85 -21.02 22.02
C GLY A 52 -29.61 -21.43 23.28
N MET A 53 -30.65 -22.25 23.16
CA MET A 53 -31.35 -22.85 24.31
C MET A 53 -30.40 -23.71 25.17
N CYS A 54 -29.47 -24.46 24.58
CA CYS A 54 -28.46 -25.20 25.35
C CYS A 54 -27.53 -24.25 26.13
N GLN A 55 -27.09 -23.14 25.55
CA GLN A 55 -26.24 -22.16 26.25
C GLN A 55 -26.99 -21.53 27.44
N VAL A 56 -28.26 -21.14 27.26
CA VAL A 56 -29.07 -20.65 28.38
C VAL A 56 -29.28 -21.74 29.45
N ALA A 57 -29.47 -23.00 29.04
CA ALA A 57 -29.59 -24.11 29.97
C ALA A 57 -28.28 -24.41 30.74
N GLU A 58 -27.11 -24.17 30.16
CA GLU A 58 -25.82 -24.25 30.86
C GLU A 58 -25.70 -23.17 31.95
N LEU A 59 -26.22 -21.96 31.69
CA LEU A 59 -26.27 -20.88 32.69
C LEU A 59 -27.22 -21.21 33.85
N VAL A 60 -28.34 -21.88 33.57
CA VAL A 60 -29.26 -22.42 34.58
C VAL A 60 -28.57 -23.46 35.47
N HIS A 61 -27.86 -24.44 34.87
CA HIS A 61 -27.13 -25.46 35.65
C HIS A 61 -25.92 -24.88 36.38
N GLY A 62 -25.35 -23.78 35.88
CA GLY A 62 -24.32 -22.99 36.56
C GLY A 62 -24.84 -22.15 37.74
N GLY A 63 -26.16 -22.11 37.96
CA GLY A 63 -26.78 -21.32 39.03
C GLY A 63 -26.79 -19.81 38.78
N HIS A 64 -26.56 -19.38 37.53
CA HIS A 64 -26.50 -17.96 37.16
C HIS A 64 -27.88 -17.34 36.91
N ILE A 65 -28.87 -18.15 36.54
CA ILE A 65 -30.27 -17.74 36.32
C ILE A 65 -31.20 -18.86 36.77
N THR A 66 -32.37 -18.51 37.30
CA THR A 66 -33.35 -19.53 37.69
C THR A 66 -33.99 -20.19 36.46
N ILE A 67 -34.48 -21.43 36.62
CA ILE A 67 -35.21 -22.12 35.54
C ILE A 67 -36.43 -21.30 35.10
N GLU A 68 -37.12 -20.64 36.03
CA GLU A 68 -38.32 -19.84 35.73
C GLU A 68 -37.98 -18.60 34.90
N GLU A 69 -36.96 -17.84 35.28
CA GLU A 69 -36.50 -16.64 34.54
C GLU A 69 -35.97 -17.02 33.15
N ALA A 70 -35.13 -18.06 33.05
CA ALA A 70 -34.61 -18.54 31.78
C ALA A 70 -35.73 -19.03 30.85
N SER A 71 -36.76 -19.68 31.40
CA SER A 71 -37.92 -20.14 30.62
C SER A 71 -38.70 -18.96 30.03
N GLN A 72 -38.89 -17.89 30.80
CA GLN A 72 -39.57 -16.68 30.31
C GLN A 72 -38.78 -15.98 29.20
N GLN A 73 -37.47 -15.83 29.38
CA GLN A 73 -36.60 -15.13 28.42
C GLN A 73 -36.44 -15.91 27.10
N VAL A 74 -36.25 -17.23 27.17
CA VAL A 74 -36.20 -18.10 25.98
C VAL A 74 -37.53 -18.07 25.24
N HIS A 75 -38.66 -18.11 25.97
CA HIS A 75 -39.97 -18.06 25.36
C HIS A 75 -40.23 -16.71 24.66
N GLN A 76 -39.86 -15.58 25.29
CA GLN A 76 -39.93 -14.25 24.67
C GLN A 76 -39.03 -14.13 23.42
N ALA A 77 -37.77 -14.56 23.51
CA ALA A 77 -36.83 -14.48 22.40
C ALA A 77 -37.24 -15.34 21.20
N THR A 78 -37.86 -16.51 21.44
CA THR A 78 -38.34 -17.39 20.37
C THR A 78 -39.63 -16.84 19.74
N LYS A 79 -40.54 -16.28 20.55
CA LYS A 79 -41.81 -15.69 20.10
C LYS A 79 -41.63 -14.39 19.31
N ALA A 80 -40.59 -13.61 19.60
CA ALA A 80 -40.25 -12.39 18.86
C ALA A 80 -39.87 -12.65 17.39
N ARG A 81 -39.66 -13.91 16.99
CA ARG A 81 -39.18 -14.27 15.66
C ARG A 81 -40.01 -15.33 14.95
N HIS A 82 -40.48 -16.34 15.68
CA HIS A 82 -41.14 -17.49 15.09
C HIS A 82 -42.65 -17.49 15.40
N ASP A 83 -43.41 -16.63 14.71
CA ASP A 83 -44.89 -16.57 14.82
C ASP A 83 -45.59 -17.91 14.47
N HIS A 84 -44.87 -18.83 13.84
CA HIS A 84 -45.36 -20.12 13.32
C HIS A 84 -44.94 -21.33 14.17
N LEU A 85 -44.09 -21.17 15.19
CA LEU A 85 -43.79 -22.25 16.14
C LEU A 85 -44.86 -22.27 17.24
N ALA A 86 -45.62 -23.38 17.33
CA ALA A 86 -46.58 -23.56 18.40
C ALA A 86 -45.87 -23.58 19.77
N ASP A 87 -46.43 -22.91 20.79
CA ASP A 87 -45.85 -22.79 22.14
C ASP A 87 -45.39 -24.14 22.74
N LYS A 88 -46.14 -25.22 22.44
CA LYS A 88 -45.82 -26.59 22.88
C LYS A 88 -44.50 -27.13 22.30
N GLU A 89 -44.12 -26.70 21.09
CA GLU A 89 -42.87 -27.12 20.45
C GLU A 89 -41.67 -26.40 21.06
N ILE A 90 -41.81 -25.10 21.36
CA ILE A 90 -40.80 -24.30 22.06
C ILE A 90 -40.53 -24.91 23.44
N GLU A 91 -41.59 -25.23 24.18
CA GLU A 91 -41.49 -25.83 25.51
C GLU A 91 -40.83 -27.23 25.47
N ARG A 92 -41.12 -28.03 24.43
CA ARG A 92 -40.49 -29.33 24.20
C ARG A 92 -39.00 -29.20 23.92
N GLN A 93 -38.59 -28.24 23.08
CA GLN A 93 -37.19 -28.00 22.75
C GLN A 93 -36.42 -27.48 23.97
N TRP A 94 -37.00 -26.56 24.74
CA TRP A 94 -36.42 -26.06 25.99
C TRP A 94 -36.21 -27.17 27.03
N ARG A 95 -37.21 -28.03 27.26
CA ARG A 95 -37.06 -29.19 28.15
C ARG A 95 -35.96 -30.15 27.71
N ASN A 96 -35.79 -30.34 26.39
CA ASN A 96 -34.72 -31.18 25.86
C ASN A 96 -33.34 -30.54 26.01
N ALA A 97 -33.24 -29.21 25.89
CA ALA A 97 -32.00 -28.48 26.13
C ALA A 97 -31.57 -28.62 27.60
N LEU A 98 -32.47 -28.36 28.56
CA LEU A 98 -32.22 -28.53 30.00
C LEU A 98 -31.76 -29.95 30.37
N LYS A 99 -32.39 -30.99 29.79
CA LYS A 99 -31.99 -32.39 30.02
C LYS A 99 -30.63 -32.74 29.40
N ARG A 100 -30.29 -32.12 28.27
CA ARG A 100 -29.02 -32.40 27.57
C ARG A 100 -27.82 -31.79 28.29
N THR A 101 -28.02 -30.67 28.96
CA THR A 101 -26.96 -29.92 29.66
C THR A 101 -26.79 -30.31 31.12
N SER A 102 -27.78 -30.99 31.73
CA SER A 102 -27.74 -31.42 33.14
C SER A 102 -26.62 -32.41 33.51
N GLY A 103 -25.88 -32.93 32.53
CA GLY A 103 -24.76 -33.86 32.71
C GLY A 103 -23.36 -33.23 32.59
N LYS A 104 -23.25 -31.90 32.42
CA LYS A 104 -21.95 -31.22 32.27
C LYS A 104 -21.84 -29.95 33.14
N PRO A 105 -21.53 -30.04 34.43
CA PRO A 105 -21.01 -28.89 35.16
C PRO A 105 -19.49 -28.81 34.96
N ARG A 106 -19.03 -27.90 34.09
CA ARG A 106 -17.68 -27.30 34.21
C ARG A 106 -17.86 -25.99 34.96
N LEU A 107 -17.82 -26.01 36.28
CA LEU A 107 -17.64 -24.81 37.08
C LEU A 107 -16.22 -24.79 37.66
N TYR A 108 -15.49 -23.78 37.21
CA TYR A 108 -14.25 -23.24 37.75
C TYR A 108 -14.44 -22.88 39.23
N GLN A 109 -13.60 -23.39 40.12
CA GLN A 109 -13.45 -22.87 41.48
C GLN A 109 -12.18 -22.02 41.55
N PRO A 110 -12.25 -20.74 41.98
CA PRO A 110 -11.06 -19.95 42.24
C PRO A 110 -10.33 -20.47 43.49
N ALA A 111 -9.01 -20.57 43.40
CA ALA A 111 -8.15 -21.04 44.48
C ALA A 111 -8.27 -20.16 45.74
N THR A 112 -8.70 -20.76 46.85
CA THR A 112 -8.52 -20.21 48.19
C THR A 112 -7.09 -20.49 48.67
N SER A 113 -6.47 -19.46 49.23
CA SER A 113 -5.15 -19.53 49.83
C SER A 113 -5.11 -20.51 51.01
N ALA A 114 -4.10 -21.38 51.03
CA ALA A 114 -3.77 -22.20 52.20
C ALA A 114 -2.27 -22.11 52.48
N ASN A 115 -1.97 -21.72 53.71
CA ASN A 115 -0.65 -21.72 54.32
C ASN A 115 -0.04 -23.13 54.41
N GLY A 116 1.28 -23.19 54.23
CA GLY A 116 2.19 -23.94 55.11
C GLY A 116 2.23 -25.46 55.01
N SER A 117 3.28 -25.95 54.34
CA SER A 117 4.17 -27.08 54.68
C SER A 117 4.46 -28.00 53.48
N ALA A 118 5.74 -28.37 53.34
CA ALA A 118 6.32 -29.04 52.18
C ALA A 118 5.74 -30.46 51.95
N PRO A 119 5.51 -30.89 50.70
CA PRO A 119 5.09 -32.26 50.43
C PRO A 119 6.27 -33.19 50.10
N ALA A 120 6.20 -34.39 50.68
CA ALA A 120 6.89 -35.60 50.24
C ALA A 120 6.29 -36.10 48.89
N PRO A 121 6.93 -37.03 48.15
CA PRO A 121 6.61 -37.27 46.73
C PRO A 121 5.23 -37.93 46.51
N ALA A 122 4.67 -37.61 45.34
CA ALA A 122 3.28 -37.73 44.94
C ALA A 122 2.74 -39.16 44.77
N VAL A 123 1.46 -39.31 45.10
CA VAL A 123 0.59 -40.42 44.65
C VAL A 123 0.07 -40.04 43.27
N ASP A 124 0.15 -40.95 42.29
CA ASP A 124 -0.35 -40.76 40.91
C ASP A 124 -1.83 -40.34 40.92
N GLU A 125 -2.12 -39.10 40.53
CA GLU A 125 -3.49 -38.68 40.21
C GLU A 125 -3.95 -39.41 38.94
N GLU A 126 -5.07 -40.14 39.00
CA GLU A 126 -5.66 -40.77 37.81
C GLU A 126 -5.98 -39.71 36.74
N LEU A 127 -5.32 -39.82 35.58
CA LEU A 127 -5.54 -38.91 34.45
C LEU A 127 -6.85 -39.27 33.74
N LYS A 128 -7.74 -38.29 33.58
CA LYS A 128 -9.00 -38.46 32.83
C LYS A 128 -8.73 -38.91 31.39
N ALA A 129 -9.68 -39.63 30.77
CA ALA A 129 -9.55 -40.03 29.37
C ALA A 129 -9.38 -38.81 28.46
N GLY A 130 -8.42 -38.85 27.53
CA GLY A 130 -8.13 -37.74 26.61
C GLY A 130 -6.63 -37.47 26.42
N TYR A 131 -6.32 -36.27 25.93
CA TYR A 131 -4.95 -35.84 25.67
C TYR A 131 -4.39 -35.05 26.84
N HIS A 132 -3.13 -35.32 27.22
CA HIS A 132 -2.44 -34.68 28.32
C HIS A 132 -0.98 -34.37 27.97
N ILE A 133 -0.37 -33.46 28.74
CA ILE A 133 1.09 -33.27 28.76
C ILE A 133 1.62 -33.90 30.05
N GLU A 134 2.37 -34.99 29.92
CA GLU A 134 2.95 -35.71 31.05
C GLU A 134 4.47 -35.70 30.96
N ALA A 135 5.15 -35.24 32.01
CA ALA A 135 6.59 -34.99 32.03
C ALA A 135 7.12 -34.14 30.86
N GLY A 136 6.27 -33.37 30.17
CA GLY A 136 6.65 -32.60 28.97
C GLY A 136 6.49 -33.36 27.64
N ARG A 137 5.73 -34.46 27.63
CA ARG A 137 5.37 -35.24 26.42
C ARG A 137 3.87 -35.25 26.21
N LEU A 138 3.43 -35.26 24.96
CA LEU A 138 2.03 -35.47 24.61
C LEU A 138 1.69 -36.96 24.75
N VAL A 139 0.68 -37.24 25.58
CA VAL A 139 0.18 -38.60 25.85
C VAL A 139 -1.33 -38.69 25.62
N LEU A 140 -1.80 -39.86 25.16
CA LEU A 140 -3.21 -40.19 24.99
C LEU A 140 -3.56 -41.19 26.10
N VAL A 141 -4.48 -40.81 26.96
CA VAL A 141 -4.97 -41.63 28.05
C VAL A 141 -6.31 -42.24 27.65
N GLU A 142 -6.37 -43.57 27.62
CA GLU A 142 -7.57 -44.36 27.36
C GLU A 142 -7.89 -45.23 28.57
N TYR A 143 -9.15 -45.61 28.74
CA TYR A 143 -9.56 -46.58 29.75
C TYR A 143 -10.04 -47.86 29.08
N LYS A 144 -9.53 -49.01 29.51
CA LYS A 144 -10.04 -50.31 29.11
C LYS A 144 -11.40 -50.59 29.75
N ALA A 145 -12.14 -51.57 29.23
CA ALA A 145 -13.46 -51.95 29.75
C ALA A 145 -13.46 -52.41 31.23
N ASN A 146 -12.29 -52.78 31.78
CA ASN A 146 -12.08 -53.13 33.19
C ASN A 146 -11.76 -51.92 34.09
N GLY A 147 -11.76 -50.69 33.55
CA GLY A 147 -11.39 -49.47 34.28
C GLY A 147 -9.88 -49.21 34.35
N GLU A 148 -9.04 -50.04 33.73
CA GLU A 148 -7.58 -49.86 33.72
C GLU A 148 -7.17 -48.73 32.78
N GLN A 149 -6.39 -47.78 33.30
CA GLN A 149 -5.83 -46.65 32.54
C GLN A 149 -4.68 -47.12 31.64
N VAL A 150 -4.69 -46.69 30.38
CA VAL A 150 -3.65 -46.94 29.37
C VAL A 150 -3.12 -45.61 28.88
N VAL A 151 -1.85 -45.32 29.15
CA VAL A 151 -1.15 -44.12 28.67
C VAL A 151 -0.35 -44.48 27.43
N LYS A 152 -0.71 -43.91 26.27
CA LYS A 152 0.00 -44.08 25.01
C LYS A 152 0.81 -42.82 24.68
N PRO A 153 2.13 -42.91 24.49
CA PRO A 153 2.93 -41.75 24.08
C PRO A 153 2.60 -41.36 22.63
N LEU A 154 2.26 -40.09 22.39
CA LEU A 154 2.06 -39.55 21.03
C LEU A 154 3.33 -38.97 20.45
N ALA A 155 4.00 -38.13 21.24
CA ALA A 155 5.19 -37.41 20.81
C ALA A 155 6.04 -37.03 22.02
N ASP A 156 7.37 -37.07 21.86
CA ASP A 156 8.34 -36.62 22.86
C ASP A 156 8.42 -35.07 22.94
N ILE A 157 7.29 -34.38 22.78
CA ILE A 157 7.17 -32.92 22.83
C ILE A 157 5.93 -32.54 23.65
N GLY A 158 5.96 -31.39 24.30
CA GLY A 158 4.76 -30.68 24.76
C GLY A 158 4.54 -29.46 23.87
N ALA A 159 3.32 -29.27 23.36
CA ALA A 159 2.98 -28.16 22.48
C ALA A 159 1.58 -27.62 22.77
N GLN A 160 1.44 -26.29 22.74
CA GLN A 160 0.20 -25.56 23.00
C GLN A 160 0.07 -24.38 22.04
N ILE A 161 -1.16 -23.95 21.78
CA ILE A 161 -1.42 -22.73 21.01
C ILE A 161 -1.28 -21.53 21.94
N LYS A 162 -0.34 -20.63 21.64
CA LYS A 162 -0.16 -19.37 22.35
C LYS A 162 -1.06 -18.29 21.79
N GLN A 163 -1.19 -18.24 20.46
CA GLN A 163 -1.84 -17.15 19.75
C GLN A 163 -2.60 -17.63 18.52
N VAL A 164 -3.69 -16.93 18.21
CA VAL A 164 -4.44 -17.03 16.96
C VAL A 164 -4.43 -15.67 16.27
N ALA A 165 -3.68 -15.56 15.17
CA ALA A 165 -3.67 -14.38 14.33
C ALA A 165 -4.67 -14.55 13.17
N THR A 166 -5.50 -13.54 12.90
CA THR A 166 -6.43 -13.51 11.75
C THR A 166 -6.00 -12.43 10.77
N ALA A 167 -5.73 -12.82 9.53
CA ALA A 167 -5.39 -11.90 8.45
C ALA A 167 -6.64 -11.22 7.85
N GLU A 168 -6.42 -10.17 7.05
CA GLU A 168 -7.50 -9.39 6.42
C GLU A 168 -8.40 -10.22 5.49
N ASP A 169 -7.86 -11.26 4.87
CA ASP A 169 -8.60 -12.21 4.01
C ASP A 169 -9.35 -13.29 4.82
N GLY A 170 -9.29 -13.22 6.15
CA GLY A 170 -9.89 -14.18 7.07
C GLY A 170 -9.04 -15.44 7.32
N GLN A 171 -7.87 -15.57 6.68
CA GLN A 171 -6.95 -16.67 6.96
C GLN A 171 -6.46 -16.60 8.40
N ARG A 172 -6.37 -17.75 9.06
CA ARG A 172 -5.91 -17.85 10.45
C ARG A 172 -4.53 -18.49 10.50
N THR A 173 -3.68 -17.96 11.37
CA THR A 173 -2.38 -18.54 11.71
C THR A 173 -2.35 -18.84 13.20
N TYR A 174 -1.87 -20.02 13.58
CA TYR A 174 -1.62 -20.41 14.96
C TYR A 174 -0.13 -20.28 15.27
N THR A 175 0.18 -19.59 16.35
CA THR A 175 1.52 -19.62 16.94
C THR A 175 1.56 -20.69 18.01
N LEU A 176 2.34 -21.73 17.78
CA LEU A 176 2.55 -22.82 18.73
C LEU A 176 3.78 -22.55 19.56
N ILE A 177 3.66 -22.75 20.87
CA ILE A 177 4.81 -22.81 21.77
C ILE A 177 4.92 -24.20 22.37
N GLY A 178 6.15 -24.63 22.60
CA GLY A 178 6.37 -25.94 23.17
C GLY A 178 7.78 -26.17 23.65
N LYS A 179 8.00 -27.39 24.10
CA LYS A 179 9.30 -27.91 24.48
C LYS A 179 9.44 -29.34 24.00
N GLY A 180 10.42 -29.60 23.16
CA GLY A 180 10.88 -30.95 22.87
C GLY A 180 11.65 -31.51 24.06
N TRP A 181 11.49 -32.81 24.32
CA TRP A 181 12.18 -33.48 25.42
C TRP A 181 13.70 -33.30 25.33
N ARG A 182 14.25 -33.34 24.12
CA ARG A 182 15.68 -33.19 23.81
C ARG A 182 16.00 -31.90 23.07
N SER A 183 15.10 -31.44 22.20
CA SER A 183 15.34 -30.29 21.32
C SER A 183 15.16 -28.93 22.00
N GLY A 184 14.67 -28.90 23.25
CA GLY A 184 14.50 -27.66 24.00
C GLY A 184 13.21 -26.91 23.61
N ARG A 185 13.15 -25.61 23.92
CA ARG A 185 11.96 -24.78 23.65
C ARG A 185 11.85 -24.45 22.17
N PHE A 186 10.63 -24.39 21.67
CA PHE A 186 10.34 -23.91 20.31
C PHE A 186 9.12 -23.00 20.28
N GLU A 187 9.11 -22.12 19.29
CA GLU A 187 7.96 -21.29 18.90
C GLU A 187 7.89 -21.33 17.37
N LEU A 188 6.71 -21.57 16.81
CA LEU A 188 6.52 -21.67 15.37
C LEU A 188 5.13 -21.20 14.95
N ASP A 189 5.02 -20.66 13.74
CA ASP A 189 3.77 -20.23 13.11
C ASP A 189 3.31 -21.27 12.08
N ILE A 190 2.01 -21.57 12.07
CA ILE A 190 1.40 -22.47 11.08
C ILE A 190 0.01 -21.98 10.68
N ALA A 191 -0.29 -22.00 9.38
CA ALA A 191 -1.64 -21.69 8.89
C ALA A 191 -2.67 -22.68 9.46
N ALA A 192 -3.87 -22.22 9.80
CA ALA A 192 -4.88 -23.05 10.45
C ALA A 192 -5.30 -24.25 9.57
N GLU A 193 -5.35 -24.08 8.24
CA GLU A 193 -5.59 -25.19 7.32
C GLU A 193 -4.47 -26.24 7.36
N ASP A 194 -3.23 -25.79 7.45
CA ASP A 194 -2.05 -26.65 7.51
C ASP A 194 -1.91 -27.32 8.88
N PHE A 195 -2.41 -26.68 9.94
CA PHE A 195 -2.49 -27.25 11.27
C PHE A 195 -3.43 -28.47 11.33
N GLU A 196 -4.53 -28.46 10.58
CA GLU A 196 -5.41 -29.63 10.49
C GLU A 196 -4.79 -30.78 9.69
N SER A 197 -3.74 -30.52 8.90
CA SER A 197 -3.02 -31.55 8.14
C SER A 197 -1.96 -32.23 9.01
N ASP A 198 -2.17 -33.51 9.29
CA ASP A 198 -1.26 -34.31 10.10
C ASP A 198 0.18 -34.36 9.53
N ALA A 199 0.31 -34.46 8.20
CA ALA A 199 1.59 -34.47 7.50
C ALA A 199 2.33 -33.13 7.61
N LYS A 200 1.63 -32.01 7.39
CA LYS A 200 2.24 -30.67 7.43
C LYS A 200 2.62 -30.28 8.85
N LEU A 201 1.73 -30.48 9.83
CA LEU A 201 2.02 -30.20 11.23
C LEU A 201 3.18 -31.06 11.75
N ARG A 202 3.21 -32.36 11.42
CA ARG A 202 4.33 -33.25 11.74
C ARG A 202 5.64 -32.77 11.13
N ALA A 203 5.65 -32.41 9.86
CA ALA A 203 6.85 -31.94 9.17
C ALA A 203 7.40 -30.66 9.80
N LEU A 204 6.52 -29.71 10.11
CA LEU A 204 6.91 -28.42 10.69
C LEU A 204 7.41 -28.57 12.13
N ILE A 205 6.78 -29.40 12.95
CA ILE A 205 7.28 -29.71 14.29
C ILE A 205 8.62 -30.45 14.19
N GLY A 206 8.77 -31.39 13.26
CA GLY A 206 10.01 -32.13 13.05
C GLY A 206 11.19 -31.25 12.63
N SER A 207 10.96 -30.13 11.94
CA SER A 207 12.04 -29.17 11.62
C SER A 207 12.51 -28.36 12.83
N HIS A 208 11.63 -28.11 13.81
CA HIS A 208 11.94 -27.37 15.04
C HIS A 208 12.39 -28.28 16.19
N CYS A 209 11.97 -29.54 16.19
CA CYS A 209 12.29 -30.56 17.20
C CYS A 209 12.82 -31.84 16.55
N PRO A 210 14.00 -31.80 15.89
CA PRO A 210 14.50 -32.92 15.08
C PRO A 210 14.86 -34.18 15.89
N LEU A 211 15.11 -34.04 17.20
CA LEU A 211 15.53 -35.15 18.07
C LEU A 211 14.35 -35.84 18.78
N ASP A 212 13.15 -35.29 18.67
CA ASP A 212 11.98 -35.71 19.44
C ASP A 212 10.94 -36.37 18.51
N PRO A 213 10.79 -37.70 18.56
CA PRO A 213 9.94 -38.41 17.62
C PRO A 213 8.45 -38.17 17.90
N ILE A 214 7.68 -38.11 16.82
CA ILE A 214 6.23 -38.37 16.81
C ILE A 214 6.04 -39.86 16.50
N TYR A 215 5.44 -40.61 17.42
CA TYR A 215 5.37 -42.06 17.36
C TYR A 215 4.53 -42.56 16.16
N PRO A 216 4.82 -43.76 15.61
CA PRO A 216 4.11 -44.29 14.44
C PRO A 216 2.59 -44.32 14.64
N ARG A 217 1.85 -43.88 13.62
CA ARG A 217 0.37 -43.79 13.60
C ARG A 217 -0.24 -42.79 14.60
N MET A 218 0.57 -41.99 15.30
CA MET A 218 0.07 -40.98 16.25
C MET A 218 -0.05 -39.58 15.65
N SER A 219 0.41 -39.33 14.41
CA SER A 219 0.34 -38.00 13.76
C SER A 219 -1.08 -37.48 13.62
N GLN A 220 -2.05 -38.36 13.33
CA GLN A 220 -3.47 -38.00 13.19
C GLN A 220 -4.08 -37.38 14.46
N HIS A 221 -3.51 -37.68 15.62
CA HIS A 221 -3.97 -37.18 16.91
C HIS A 221 -3.33 -35.84 17.28
N LEU A 222 -2.26 -35.44 16.59
CA LEU A 222 -1.45 -34.28 16.95
C LEU A 222 -2.26 -32.97 16.99
N PRO A 223 -3.11 -32.64 15.98
CA PRO A 223 -3.90 -31.40 16.01
C PRO A 223 -4.90 -31.38 17.18
N ALA A 224 -5.60 -32.50 17.41
CA ALA A 224 -6.57 -32.64 18.49
C ALA A 224 -5.90 -32.61 19.87
N ALA A 225 -4.72 -33.25 20.00
CA ALA A 225 -3.95 -33.25 21.22
C ALA A 225 -3.51 -31.84 21.59
N VAL A 226 -2.87 -31.11 20.66
CA VAL A 226 -2.42 -29.73 20.88
C VAL A 226 -3.59 -28.82 21.27
N LYS A 227 -4.72 -28.88 20.55
CA LYS A 227 -5.93 -28.11 20.91
C LYS A 227 -6.46 -28.47 22.30
N SER A 228 -6.49 -29.76 22.64
CA SER A 228 -7.03 -30.24 23.92
C SER A 228 -6.16 -29.88 25.12
N VAL A 229 -4.84 -29.86 24.96
CA VAL A 229 -3.91 -29.53 26.04
C VAL A 229 -3.55 -28.05 26.10
N THR A 230 -3.98 -27.26 25.13
CA THR A 230 -3.83 -25.80 25.15
C THR A 230 -4.61 -25.25 26.34
N ASN A 231 -3.88 -24.86 27.38
CA ASN A 231 -4.39 -24.30 28.62
C ASN A 231 -3.70 -22.95 28.83
N GLY A 232 -4.47 -21.88 29.07
CA GLY A 232 -3.95 -20.51 29.25
C GLY A 232 -4.78 -19.46 28.50
N GLN A 233 -4.43 -18.18 28.68
CA GLN A 233 -5.00 -17.10 27.87
C GLN A 233 -4.38 -17.18 26.46
N ILE A 234 -5.16 -17.63 25.48
CA ILE A 234 -4.81 -17.54 24.07
C ILE A 234 -4.96 -16.07 23.66
N SER A 235 -3.90 -15.47 23.12
CA SER A 235 -4.01 -14.15 22.51
C SER A 235 -4.68 -14.27 21.15
N TYR A 236 -5.64 -13.39 20.88
CA TYR A 236 -6.22 -13.23 19.56
C TYR A 236 -5.70 -11.92 18.99
N THR A 237 -5.15 -11.96 17.78
CA THR A 237 -4.60 -10.78 17.12
C THR A 237 -5.10 -10.66 15.68
N SER A 238 -5.16 -9.42 15.20
CA SER A 238 -5.37 -9.13 13.78
C SER A 238 -4.01 -8.93 13.12
N ARG A 239 -3.73 -9.67 12.04
CA ARG A 239 -2.44 -9.60 11.33
C ARG A 239 -2.61 -8.90 9.99
N TYR A 240 -1.80 -7.87 9.77
CA TYR A 240 -1.81 -7.09 8.54
C TYR A 240 -0.48 -7.27 7.80
N HIS A 241 -0.55 -7.32 6.47
CA HIS A 241 0.63 -7.45 5.60
C HIS A 241 0.92 -6.16 4.82
N ARG A 242 0.40 -5.03 5.31
CA ARG A 242 0.50 -3.72 4.69
C ARG A 242 0.49 -2.64 5.76
N THR A 243 0.92 -1.45 5.36
CA THR A 243 0.69 -0.21 6.11
C THR A 243 -0.65 0.43 5.73
N GLY A 244 -0.96 1.56 6.35
CA GLY A 244 -1.99 2.49 5.92
C GLY A 244 -3.28 2.43 6.73
N TRP A 245 -4.32 3.08 6.24
CA TRP A 245 -5.55 3.26 7.02
C TRP A 245 -6.37 1.98 7.14
N GLN A 246 -6.86 1.75 8.36
CA GLN A 246 -7.92 0.81 8.69
C GLN A 246 -8.95 1.53 9.57
N GLY A 247 -10.04 1.99 8.94
CA GLY A 247 -10.99 2.88 9.59
C GLY A 247 -10.31 4.19 9.99
N GLN A 248 -10.30 4.51 11.29
CA GLN A 248 -9.66 5.70 11.85
C GLN A 248 -8.25 5.46 12.39
N THR A 249 -7.74 4.23 12.31
CA THR A 249 -6.40 3.88 12.79
C THR A 249 -5.44 3.74 11.63
N PHE A 250 -4.21 4.24 11.79
CA PHE A 250 -3.15 4.03 10.82
C PHE A 250 -2.31 2.82 11.23
N LEU A 251 -2.18 1.85 10.34
CA LEU A 251 -1.36 0.66 10.54
C LEU A 251 0.07 0.95 10.09
N VAL A 252 1.00 1.00 11.05
CA VAL A 252 2.45 1.07 10.80
C VAL A 252 3.18 0.46 12.00
N PRO A 253 4.29 -0.27 11.79
CA PRO A 253 5.05 -0.78 12.93
C PRO A 253 5.52 0.34 13.87
N GLY A 254 5.43 0.13 15.19
CA GLY A 254 5.70 1.13 16.22
C GLY A 254 4.49 1.98 16.65
N LEU A 255 3.34 1.81 16.00
CA LEU A 255 2.04 2.41 16.38
C LEU A 255 0.88 1.41 16.25
N GLU A 256 1.17 0.12 16.39
CA GLU A 256 0.15 -0.92 16.32
C GLU A 256 -0.91 -0.73 17.41
N PRO A 257 -2.21 -0.75 17.08
CA PRO A 257 -3.24 -0.82 18.10
C PRO A 257 -3.17 -2.14 18.88
N ASP A 258 -3.80 -2.19 20.05
CA ASP A 258 -3.85 -3.41 20.86
C ASP A 258 -4.30 -4.62 20.05
N GLN A 259 -3.65 -5.77 20.30
CA GLN A 259 -3.95 -7.03 19.61
C GLN A 259 -3.77 -6.97 18.09
N THR A 260 -2.84 -6.15 17.59
CA THR A 260 -2.54 -6.05 16.16
C THR A 260 -1.08 -6.36 15.87
N GLU A 261 -0.85 -7.13 14.81
CA GLU A 261 0.48 -7.42 14.27
C GLU A 261 0.59 -6.90 12.84
N ILE A 262 1.73 -6.31 12.50
CA ILE A 262 1.99 -5.80 11.15
C ILE A 262 3.26 -6.46 10.63
N HIS A 263 3.13 -7.31 9.61
CA HIS A 263 4.23 -8.09 9.03
C HIS A 263 4.48 -7.64 7.59
N LEU A 264 5.50 -6.80 7.41
CA LEU A 264 5.89 -6.27 6.11
C LEU A 264 7.01 -7.12 5.47
N ALA A 265 7.21 -6.93 4.17
CA ALA A 265 8.37 -7.49 3.48
C ALA A 265 9.65 -6.82 3.97
N SER A 266 10.78 -7.52 3.96
CA SER A 266 12.09 -6.98 4.38
C SER A 266 12.52 -5.75 3.57
N ASP A 267 12.07 -5.65 2.32
CA ASP A 267 12.34 -4.51 1.43
C ASP A 267 11.50 -3.26 1.78
N LEU A 268 10.63 -3.35 2.79
CA LEU A 268 9.78 -2.27 3.28
C LEU A 268 10.06 -2.03 4.77
N PRO A 269 11.18 -1.38 5.11
CA PRO A 269 11.60 -1.19 6.49
C PRO A 269 10.81 -0.08 7.22
N TYR A 270 9.49 -0.01 6.98
CA TYR A 270 8.64 0.95 7.66
C TYR A 270 8.50 0.58 9.13
N SER A 271 8.90 1.50 10.00
CA SER A 271 8.70 1.45 11.42
C SER A 271 8.87 2.84 11.99
N VAL A 272 7.88 3.33 12.71
CA VAL A 272 7.97 4.59 13.46
C VAL A 272 8.33 4.33 14.93
N ALA A 273 8.91 3.17 15.23
CA ALA A 273 9.42 2.82 16.56
C ALA A 273 10.79 3.47 16.84
N GLY A 274 11.07 3.80 18.10
CA GLY A 274 12.32 4.45 18.52
C GLY A 274 12.41 5.97 18.25
N GLY A 275 13.61 6.52 18.46
CA GLY A 275 13.95 7.92 18.24
C GLY A 275 13.48 8.90 19.32
N GLU A 276 14.20 10.02 19.45
CA GLU A 276 13.80 11.17 20.26
C GLU A 276 13.29 12.32 19.37
N LEU A 277 12.15 12.93 19.73
CA LEU A 277 11.51 13.92 18.86
C LEU A 277 12.38 15.17 18.64
N ALA A 278 13.07 15.65 19.67
CA ALA A 278 13.92 16.84 19.56
C ALA A 278 15.09 16.64 18.59
N ASP A 279 15.74 15.48 18.68
CA ASP A 279 16.83 15.10 17.79
C ASP A 279 16.29 14.84 16.37
N GLY A 280 15.12 14.21 16.26
CA GLY A 280 14.43 13.99 14.99
C GLY A 280 14.06 15.31 14.28
N LEU A 281 13.61 16.33 15.01
CA LEU A 281 13.33 17.66 14.46
C LEU A 281 14.61 18.36 13.99
N THR A 282 15.72 18.20 14.72
CA THR A 282 17.04 18.70 14.32
C THR A 282 17.54 18.00 13.05
N ALA A 283 17.35 16.69 12.96
CA ALA A 283 17.67 15.90 11.78
C ALA A 283 16.82 16.31 10.57
N LEU A 284 15.51 16.53 10.77
CA LEU A 284 14.60 17.01 9.73
C LEU A 284 15.01 18.40 9.21
N GLU A 285 15.32 19.34 10.10
CA GLU A 285 15.76 20.67 9.70
C GLU A 285 17.09 20.59 8.93
N SER A 286 18.05 19.79 9.40
CA SER A 286 19.32 19.55 8.69
C SER A 286 19.10 18.95 7.30
N LEU A 287 18.15 18.03 7.18
CA LEU A 287 17.78 17.41 5.90
C LEU A 287 17.13 18.41 4.93
N ILE A 288 16.27 19.33 5.41
CA ILE A 288 15.69 20.40 4.59
C ILE A 288 16.80 21.28 4.00
N ASN A 289 17.80 21.63 4.81
CA ASN A 289 18.91 22.50 4.42
C ASN A 289 20.06 21.78 3.67
N ALA A 290 19.99 20.47 3.51
CA ALA A 290 21.02 19.69 2.83
C ALA A 290 21.17 20.05 1.35
N LEU A 291 20.09 20.44 0.68
CA LEU A 291 20.11 20.88 -0.71
C LEU A 291 19.31 22.19 -0.82
N ASP A 292 19.09 22.71 -2.04
CA ASP A 292 18.24 23.89 -2.20
C ASP A 292 16.88 23.62 -1.54
N THR A 293 16.58 24.42 -0.51
CA THR A 293 15.40 24.28 0.34
C THR A 293 14.11 24.30 -0.48
N LYS A 294 14.09 25.04 -1.59
CA LYS A 294 12.95 25.06 -2.52
C LYS A 294 12.65 23.68 -3.08
N LEU A 295 13.66 22.85 -3.31
CA LEU A 295 13.54 21.54 -3.90
C LEU A 295 13.21 20.47 -2.84
N THR A 296 13.92 20.50 -1.72
CA THR A 296 13.77 19.52 -0.63
C THR A 296 12.37 19.58 -0.02
N THR A 297 11.81 20.77 0.17
CA THR A 297 10.46 20.95 0.73
C THR A 297 9.37 20.33 -0.15
N VAL A 298 9.52 20.36 -1.48
CA VAL A 298 8.53 19.77 -2.40
C VAL A 298 8.53 18.25 -2.29
N VAL A 299 9.70 17.64 -2.14
CA VAL A 299 9.81 16.19 -1.93
C VAL A 299 9.29 15.80 -0.56
N LEU A 300 9.65 16.54 0.50
CA LEU A 300 9.15 16.29 1.85
C LEU A 300 7.62 16.43 1.94
N ALA A 301 7.03 17.42 1.25
CA ALA A 301 5.58 17.56 1.17
C ALA A 301 4.90 16.30 0.60
N ALA A 302 5.55 15.61 -0.35
CA ALA A 302 5.03 14.34 -0.87
C ALA A 302 5.21 13.17 0.10
N ILE A 303 6.34 13.11 0.82
CA ILE A 303 6.63 12.10 1.85
C ILE A 303 5.60 12.22 2.99
N PHE A 304 5.48 13.38 3.61
CA PHE A 304 4.51 13.64 4.68
C PHE A 304 3.06 13.59 4.18
N GLY A 305 2.84 13.99 2.93
CA GLY A 305 1.51 14.02 2.32
C GLY A 305 0.91 12.65 2.04
N ALA A 306 1.71 11.59 1.90
CA ALA A 306 1.22 10.24 1.55
C ALA A 306 0.15 9.71 2.52
N PRO A 307 0.36 9.66 3.86
CA PRO A 307 -0.67 9.19 4.80
C PRO A 307 -1.88 10.12 4.89
N LEU A 308 -1.71 11.40 4.55
CA LEU A 308 -2.75 12.42 4.63
C LEU A 308 -3.79 12.29 3.50
N LEU A 309 -3.43 11.75 2.34
CA LEU A 309 -4.32 11.69 1.16
C LEU A 309 -5.63 10.94 1.43
N HIS A 310 -5.61 9.92 2.29
CA HIS A 310 -6.82 9.21 2.68
C HIS A 310 -7.79 10.13 3.44
N LYS A 311 -7.29 10.86 4.44
CA LYS A 311 -8.09 11.77 5.27
C LYS A 311 -8.67 12.94 4.48
N LEU A 312 -7.96 13.39 3.44
CA LEU A 312 -8.46 14.43 2.53
C LEU A 312 -9.44 13.89 1.47
N GLY A 313 -9.70 12.58 1.39
CA GLY A 313 -10.47 12.00 0.30
C GLY A 313 -9.79 12.10 -1.07
N LEU A 314 -8.48 12.37 -1.08
CA LEU A 314 -7.65 12.56 -2.28
C LEU A 314 -6.83 11.32 -2.65
N ARG A 315 -7.10 10.18 -2.00
CA ARG A 315 -6.39 8.91 -2.24
C ARG A 315 -6.31 8.60 -3.74
N ASN A 316 -7.40 8.68 -4.49
CA ASN A 316 -7.41 8.37 -5.94
C ASN A 316 -6.87 9.47 -6.86
N ARG A 317 -6.29 10.55 -6.30
CA ARG A 317 -5.75 11.69 -7.06
C ARG A 317 -4.24 11.81 -6.97
N ARG A 318 -3.56 10.81 -6.40
CA ARG A 318 -2.10 10.69 -6.25
C ARG A 318 -1.32 11.14 -7.48
N TYR A 319 -0.07 11.52 -7.24
CA TYR A 319 0.94 11.84 -8.24
C TYR A 319 2.25 11.18 -7.82
N GLY A 320 3.24 11.13 -8.72
CA GLY A 320 4.58 10.68 -8.39
C GLY A 320 5.55 11.85 -8.27
N VAL A 321 6.57 11.73 -7.42
CA VAL A 321 7.72 12.65 -7.45
C VAL A 321 8.84 11.98 -8.22
N PHE A 322 9.51 12.72 -9.10
CA PHE A 322 10.68 12.21 -9.81
C PHE A 322 11.88 13.11 -9.56
N ILE A 323 12.85 12.61 -8.81
CA ILE A 323 14.08 13.33 -8.47
C ILE A 323 15.13 13.03 -9.55
N VAL A 324 15.49 14.06 -10.31
CA VAL A 324 16.44 13.99 -11.42
C VAL A 324 17.74 14.63 -11.01
N GLY A 325 18.85 14.13 -11.56
CA GLY A 325 20.14 14.80 -11.42
C GLY A 325 21.27 13.86 -11.78
N ARG A 326 22.45 14.42 -12.03
CA ARG A 326 23.65 13.65 -12.38
C ARG A 326 24.08 12.69 -11.27
N THR A 327 24.84 11.65 -11.61
CA THR A 327 25.49 10.81 -10.60
C THR A 327 26.30 11.69 -9.64
N GLY A 328 26.18 11.45 -8.32
CA GLY A 328 26.81 12.30 -7.30
C GLY A 328 26.02 13.54 -6.89
N SER A 329 24.79 13.74 -7.38
CA SER A 329 23.89 14.80 -6.89
C SER A 329 23.14 14.45 -5.58
N LEU A 330 23.63 13.43 -4.85
CA LEU A 330 23.12 13.02 -3.53
C LEU A 330 21.64 12.60 -3.48
N LYS A 331 20.96 12.36 -4.62
CA LYS A 331 19.54 11.99 -4.70
C LYS A 331 19.18 10.82 -3.80
N THR A 332 19.81 9.66 -4.03
CA THR A 332 19.52 8.43 -3.28
C THR A 332 19.76 8.63 -1.80
N ALA A 333 20.94 9.13 -1.43
CA ALA A 333 21.32 9.40 -0.04
C ALA A 333 20.34 10.35 0.68
N TRP A 334 19.96 11.45 0.04
CA TRP A 334 18.99 12.39 0.61
C TRP A 334 17.59 11.77 0.71
N THR A 335 17.13 11.06 -0.33
CA THR A 335 15.78 10.46 -0.33
C THR A 335 15.67 9.31 0.67
N THR A 336 16.68 8.45 0.81
CA THR A 336 16.68 7.39 1.81
C THR A 336 16.63 7.95 3.23
N THR A 337 17.37 9.02 3.51
CA THR A 337 17.29 9.73 4.80
C THR A 337 15.93 10.38 5.01
N ALA A 338 15.34 10.98 3.97
CA ALA A 338 13.98 11.53 4.06
C ALA A 338 12.92 10.46 4.33
N MET A 339 13.06 9.27 3.74
CA MET A 339 12.20 8.13 3.98
C MET A 339 12.31 7.60 5.42
N SER A 340 13.43 7.86 6.12
CA SER A 340 13.63 7.44 7.51
C SER A 340 12.67 8.06 8.51
N VAL A 341 11.95 9.11 8.13
CA VAL A 341 10.76 9.58 8.86
C VAL A 341 9.79 8.42 9.14
N TYR A 342 9.68 7.45 8.23
CA TYR A 342 8.83 6.27 8.39
C TYR A 342 9.60 5.00 8.70
N GLY A 343 10.92 5.05 8.94
CA GLY A 343 11.73 3.86 9.20
C GLY A 343 13.23 4.06 9.02
N ALA A 344 14.00 4.03 10.11
CA ALA A 344 15.45 4.23 10.09
C ALA A 344 16.19 3.27 9.13
N GLY A 345 15.64 2.05 8.94
CA GLY A 345 16.19 1.05 8.00
C GLY A 345 16.31 1.54 6.55
N HIS A 346 15.58 2.59 6.14
CA HIS A 346 15.70 3.15 4.79
C HIS A 346 17.09 3.68 4.43
N VAL A 347 17.93 4.08 5.41
CA VAL A 347 19.31 4.53 5.13
C VAL A 347 20.23 3.37 4.75
N THR A 348 19.83 2.13 5.01
CA THR A 348 20.65 0.95 4.70
C THR A 348 20.58 0.60 3.21
N ASP A 349 21.74 0.35 2.59
CA ASP A 349 21.88 0.12 1.14
C ASP A 349 21.19 -1.14 0.58
N GLU A 350 20.74 -2.02 1.48
CA GLU A 350 20.15 -3.31 1.16
C GLU A 350 18.61 -3.28 1.08
N GLN A 351 17.96 -2.21 1.57
CA GLN A 351 16.52 -2.23 1.88
C GLN A 351 15.64 -1.34 0.98
N TYR A 352 16.16 -0.77 -0.11
CA TYR A 352 15.36 0.01 -1.07
C TYR A 352 15.32 -0.62 -2.47
N ILE A 353 14.19 -0.41 -3.16
CA ILE A 353 13.90 -1.00 -4.47
C ILE A 353 14.70 -0.28 -5.55
N LYS A 354 15.59 -1.00 -6.25
CA LYS A 354 16.34 -0.46 -7.38
C LYS A 354 15.65 -0.80 -8.71
N TRP A 355 15.58 0.17 -9.62
CA TRP A 355 14.97 -0.04 -10.93
C TRP A 355 15.79 -1.01 -11.78
N GLY A 356 15.13 -2.07 -12.26
CA GLY A 356 15.76 -3.06 -13.14
C GLY A 356 16.82 -3.95 -12.49
N GLN A 357 17.06 -3.79 -11.19
CA GLN A 357 17.97 -4.60 -10.38
C GLN A 357 17.30 -4.85 -9.03
N GLY A 358 17.05 -6.10 -8.65
CA GLY A 358 16.52 -6.44 -7.32
C GLY A 358 15.05 -6.87 -7.29
N ALA A 359 14.15 -6.26 -8.08
CA ALA A 359 12.74 -6.66 -8.12
C ALA A 359 12.16 -6.71 -9.55
N THR A 360 11.40 -7.77 -9.85
CA THR A 360 10.57 -7.81 -11.06
C THR A 360 9.42 -6.81 -10.97
N GLN A 361 8.80 -6.42 -12.08
CA GLN A 361 7.63 -5.52 -12.05
C GLN A 361 6.50 -6.03 -11.15
N ASN A 362 6.22 -7.34 -11.18
CA ASN A 362 5.20 -7.94 -10.32
C ASN A 362 5.58 -7.86 -8.83
N ALA A 363 6.86 -8.02 -8.50
CA ALA A 363 7.34 -7.84 -7.13
C ALA A 363 7.18 -6.38 -6.69
N MET A 364 7.57 -5.41 -7.53
CA MET A 364 7.37 -3.99 -7.25
C MET A 364 5.89 -3.63 -7.03
N MET A 365 4.98 -4.19 -7.83
CA MET A 365 3.54 -4.00 -7.63
C MET A 365 3.05 -4.58 -6.31
N LYS A 366 3.54 -5.77 -5.92
CA LYS A 366 3.21 -6.36 -4.62
C LYS A 366 3.74 -5.48 -3.47
N LEU A 367 4.98 -5.02 -3.55
CA LEU A 367 5.57 -4.11 -2.56
C LEU A 367 4.77 -2.79 -2.48
N ALA A 368 4.35 -2.24 -3.62
CA ALA A 368 3.49 -1.05 -3.67
C ALA A 368 2.12 -1.25 -3.03
N SER A 369 1.52 -2.45 -3.11
CA SER A 369 0.29 -2.76 -2.39
C SER A 369 0.51 -2.88 -0.87
N MET A 370 1.70 -3.28 -0.44
CA MET A 370 2.06 -3.40 0.99
C MET A 370 2.42 -2.04 1.61
N ALA A 371 3.04 -1.14 0.84
CA ALA A 371 3.37 0.25 1.24
C ALA A 371 2.14 1.20 1.20
N THR A 372 0.96 0.69 1.52
CA THR A 372 -0.31 1.41 1.40
C THR A 372 -0.31 2.68 2.28
N ASP A 373 -0.73 3.80 1.69
CA ASP A 373 -0.75 5.16 2.28
C ASP A 373 0.59 5.69 2.81
N LEU A 374 1.72 5.08 2.46
CA LEU A 374 3.06 5.60 2.71
C LEU A 374 3.78 5.89 1.39
N PRO A 375 4.84 6.72 1.38
CA PRO A 375 5.64 6.90 0.18
C PRO A 375 6.42 5.62 -0.13
N LEU A 376 6.67 5.33 -1.41
CA LEU A 376 7.52 4.21 -1.85
C LEU A 376 8.63 4.72 -2.77
N LEU A 377 9.88 4.46 -2.38
CA LEU A 377 11.06 4.80 -3.17
C LEU A 377 11.37 3.71 -4.21
N ILE A 378 11.48 4.11 -5.47
CA ILE A 378 12.02 3.30 -6.57
C ILE A 378 13.24 4.03 -7.14
N ASP A 379 14.42 3.55 -6.78
CA ASP A 379 15.69 4.24 -6.99
C ASP A 379 16.35 3.87 -8.34
N ASN A 380 17.20 4.76 -8.83
CA ASN A 380 18.15 4.53 -9.93
C ASN A 380 17.50 4.14 -11.27
N TYR A 381 16.44 4.84 -11.65
CA TYR A 381 15.87 4.69 -12.99
C TYR A 381 16.93 4.99 -14.06
N LYS A 382 17.08 4.04 -14.99
CA LYS A 382 17.88 4.18 -16.20
C LYS A 382 17.02 3.80 -17.42
N PRO A 383 16.98 4.63 -18.48
CA PRO A 383 16.13 4.38 -19.64
C PRO A 383 16.35 3.06 -20.37
N ASN A 384 17.54 2.46 -20.20
CA ASN A 384 17.98 1.27 -20.91
C ASN A 384 17.95 0.00 -20.05
N THR A 385 17.51 0.06 -18.78
CA THR A 385 17.43 -1.10 -17.88
C THR A 385 15.98 -1.40 -17.49
N GLY A 386 15.70 -2.61 -16.99
CA GLY A 386 14.38 -2.94 -16.42
C GLY A 386 13.20 -2.90 -17.40
N GLY A 387 13.42 -3.16 -18.69
CA GLY A 387 12.39 -3.01 -19.73
C GLY A 387 12.22 -1.57 -20.24
N GLY A 388 13.08 -0.66 -19.77
CA GLY A 388 13.22 0.72 -20.22
C GLY A 388 12.01 1.62 -19.92
N GLY A 389 11.95 2.76 -20.62
CA GLY A 389 10.91 3.78 -20.38
C GLY A 389 9.47 3.27 -20.45
N ARG A 390 9.14 2.34 -21.35
CA ARG A 390 7.77 1.79 -21.47
C ARG A 390 7.36 0.96 -20.25
N ALA A 391 8.29 0.15 -19.74
CA ALA A 391 8.08 -0.61 -18.52
C ALA A 391 7.88 0.33 -17.32
N PHE A 392 8.66 1.41 -17.26
CA PHE A 392 8.53 2.44 -16.23
C PHE A 392 7.17 3.14 -16.28
N VAL A 393 6.72 3.57 -17.47
CA VAL A 393 5.38 4.15 -17.69
C VAL A 393 4.31 3.25 -17.12
N ASN A 394 4.32 1.98 -17.53
CA ASN A 394 3.29 1.04 -17.12
C ASN A 394 3.25 0.85 -15.59
N LEU A 395 4.42 0.80 -14.93
CA LEU A 395 4.51 0.72 -13.47
C LEU A 395 3.97 1.99 -12.82
N MET A 396 4.44 3.16 -13.27
CA MET A 396 4.02 4.47 -12.77
C MET A 396 2.50 4.65 -12.89
N HIS A 397 1.91 4.33 -14.04
CA HIS A 397 0.46 4.37 -14.22
C HIS A 397 -0.25 3.43 -13.26
N ALA A 398 0.21 2.18 -13.14
CA ALA A 398 -0.46 1.20 -12.29
C ALA A 398 -0.45 1.63 -10.80
N ILE A 399 0.64 2.21 -10.32
CA ILE A 399 0.73 2.72 -8.94
C ILE A 399 -0.14 3.98 -8.75
N ILE A 400 -0.02 4.96 -9.65
CA ILE A 400 -0.72 6.24 -9.53
C ILE A 400 -2.25 6.07 -9.72
N GLU A 401 -2.67 5.22 -10.66
CA GLU A 401 -4.08 4.94 -10.93
C GLU A 401 -4.68 3.90 -9.97
N GLY A 402 -3.82 3.21 -9.21
CA GLY A 402 -4.21 2.48 -8.00
C GLY A 402 -4.61 1.03 -8.20
N GLY A 403 -4.14 0.38 -9.26
CA GLY A 403 -4.44 -1.04 -9.44
C GLY A 403 -3.75 -1.70 -10.64
N GLU A 404 -3.79 -3.02 -10.62
CA GLU A 404 -3.38 -3.84 -11.75
C GLU A 404 -4.50 -3.96 -12.79
N LYS A 405 -4.13 -4.27 -14.03
CA LYS A 405 -5.11 -4.79 -15.00
C LYS A 405 -5.71 -6.08 -14.42
N LYS A 406 -7.04 -6.18 -14.37
CA LYS A 406 -7.74 -7.40 -13.97
C LYS A 406 -7.26 -8.57 -14.84
N ARG A 407 -6.83 -9.66 -14.20
CA ARG A 407 -6.37 -10.89 -14.86
C ARG A 407 -7.19 -12.06 -14.38
N LEU A 408 -7.40 -13.03 -15.27
CA LEU A 408 -7.93 -14.34 -14.88
C LEU A 408 -6.80 -15.19 -14.30
N ASN A 409 -7.10 -16.00 -13.30
CA ASN A 409 -6.23 -17.06 -12.81
C ASN A 409 -6.27 -18.25 -13.80
N ARG A 410 -5.47 -19.30 -13.53
CA ARG A 410 -5.43 -20.52 -14.35
C ARG A 410 -6.77 -21.28 -14.38
N ASN A 411 -7.64 -21.02 -13.42
CA ASN A 411 -8.96 -21.61 -13.30
C ASN A 411 -10.08 -20.73 -13.91
N SER A 412 -9.71 -19.67 -14.63
CA SER A 412 -10.64 -18.70 -15.23
C SER A 412 -11.47 -17.88 -14.23
N ASP A 413 -11.08 -17.83 -12.95
CA ASP A 413 -11.62 -16.87 -12.00
C ASP A 413 -10.86 -15.55 -12.08
N LEU A 414 -11.51 -14.44 -11.72
CA LEU A 414 -10.82 -13.17 -11.55
C LEU A 414 -9.78 -13.32 -10.42
N ARG A 415 -8.52 -13.06 -10.73
CA ARG A 415 -7.48 -12.90 -9.72
C ARG A 415 -7.79 -11.64 -8.92
N GLU A 416 -7.79 -11.74 -7.59
CA GLU A 416 -7.87 -10.58 -6.72
C GLU A 416 -6.70 -9.64 -7.05
N SER A 417 -7.06 -8.44 -7.54
CA SER A 417 -6.11 -7.35 -7.72
C SER A 417 -5.97 -6.67 -6.38
N ALA A 418 -4.74 -6.53 -5.89
CA ALA A 418 -4.50 -5.69 -4.73
C ALA A 418 -4.66 -4.23 -5.15
N ASP A 419 -5.42 -3.47 -4.37
CA ASP A 419 -5.49 -2.01 -4.56
C ASP A 419 -4.16 -1.39 -4.14
N ILE A 420 -3.74 -0.35 -4.87
CA ILE A 420 -2.48 0.34 -4.60
C ILE A 420 -2.78 1.78 -4.21
N TYR A 421 -2.24 2.19 -3.07
CA TYR A 421 -2.46 3.52 -2.51
C TYR A 421 -1.18 4.24 -2.08
N THR A 422 -0.01 3.66 -2.36
CA THR A 422 1.29 4.29 -2.10
C THR A 422 1.52 5.51 -2.98
N LEU A 423 2.29 6.49 -2.47
CA LEU A 423 2.78 7.63 -3.26
C LEU A 423 4.19 7.29 -3.78
N PRO A 424 4.40 7.15 -5.10
CA PRO A 424 5.70 6.74 -5.61
C PRO A 424 6.68 7.93 -5.68
N ILE A 425 7.90 7.69 -5.22
CA ILE A 425 9.05 8.57 -5.36
C ILE A 425 10.08 7.84 -6.22
N PHE A 426 10.48 8.46 -7.31
CA PHE A 426 11.46 7.92 -8.24
C PHE A 426 12.74 8.74 -8.18
N THR A 427 13.87 8.09 -8.39
CA THR A 427 15.14 8.79 -8.67
C THR A 427 15.69 8.33 -10.02
N GLY A 428 16.41 9.22 -10.71
CA GLY A 428 17.07 8.86 -11.96
C GLY A 428 18.02 9.94 -12.47
N GLU A 429 18.80 9.60 -13.48
CA GLU A 429 19.72 10.56 -14.13
C GLU A 429 19.03 11.44 -15.16
N ALA A 430 17.98 10.92 -15.77
CA ALA A 430 17.16 11.63 -16.75
C ALA A 430 15.70 11.32 -16.49
N LEU A 431 14.83 12.28 -16.82
CA LEU A 431 13.42 11.97 -16.92
C LEU A 431 13.21 10.86 -17.95
N PRO A 432 12.27 9.96 -17.70
CA PRO A 432 11.88 8.99 -18.70
C PRO A 432 11.43 9.73 -19.97
N GLY A 433 11.83 9.22 -21.15
CA GLY A 433 11.39 9.72 -22.46
C GLY A 433 9.92 9.37 -22.69
N LEU A 434 9.06 10.05 -21.95
CA LEU A 434 7.63 9.82 -21.81
C LEU A 434 6.83 10.72 -22.73
N ASP A 435 5.59 10.33 -23.03
CA ASP A 435 4.62 11.27 -23.57
C ASP A 435 4.26 12.35 -22.52
N ALA A 436 3.73 13.47 -22.99
CA ALA A 436 3.37 14.60 -22.14
C ALA A 436 2.27 14.27 -21.10
N ALA A 437 1.46 13.24 -21.32
CA ALA A 437 0.40 12.83 -20.39
C ALA A 437 0.95 12.02 -19.21
N ALA A 438 1.95 11.17 -19.45
CA ALA A 438 2.66 10.43 -18.44
C ALA A 438 3.54 11.36 -17.58
N LEU A 439 4.25 12.34 -18.19
CA LEU A 439 4.99 13.36 -17.44
C LEU A 439 4.09 14.21 -16.53
N ALA A 440 2.89 14.57 -16.99
CA ALA A 440 1.97 15.37 -16.19
C ALA A 440 1.49 14.68 -14.90
N ARG A 441 1.71 13.36 -14.75
CA ARG A 441 1.43 12.62 -13.49
C ARG A 441 2.58 12.70 -12.49
N LEU A 442 3.71 13.30 -12.87
CA LEU A 442 4.89 13.45 -12.04
C LEU A 442 5.10 14.92 -11.65
N LEU A 443 5.75 15.13 -10.51
CA LEU A 443 6.43 16.38 -10.16
C LEU A 443 7.94 16.13 -10.25
N PRO A 444 8.60 16.59 -11.33
CA PRO A 444 10.03 16.44 -11.48
C PRO A 444 10.76 17.51 -10.67
N ILE A 445 11.82 17.09 -9.97
CA ILE A 445 12.65 17.93 -9.11
C ILE A 445 14.10 17.67 -9.48
N GLU A 446 14.82 18.70 -9.93
CA GLU A 446 16.22 18.56 -10.35
C GLU A 446 17.17 18.90 -9.19
N PHE A 447 17.82 17.89 -8.62
CA PHE A 447 18.86 18.10 -7.63
C PHE A 447 20.18 18.50 -8.32
N PRO A 448 20.76 19.67 -7.97
CA PRO A 448 21.98 20.13 -8.59
C PRO A 448 23.13 19.17 -8.31
N TRP A 449 24.08 19.11 -9.24
CA TRP A 449 25.26 18.26 -9.07
C TRP A 449 26.18 18.84 -7.99
N ALA A 450 26.39 18.08 -6.92
CA ALA A 450 27.20 18.51 -5.77
C ALA A 450 28.72 18.35 -6.00
N GLY A 451 29.17 17.83 -7.16
CA GLY A 451 30.59 17.77 -7.48
C GLY A 451 31.47 16.89 -6.58
N GLY A 452 30.88 16.14 -5.63
CA GLY A 452 31.61 15.42 -4.58
C GLY A 452 31.99 16.29 -3.37
N GLU A 453 31.43 17.48 -3.24
CA GLU A 453 31.57 18.33 -2.05
C GLU A 453 30.93 17.67 -0.82
N ILE A 454 31.52 17.91 0.35
CA ILE A 454 30.97 17.45 1.62
C ILE A 454 29.68 18.20 1.89
N ASN A 455 28.61 17.45 2.14
CA ASN A 455 27.30 17.98 2.49
C ASN A 455 27.07 17.78 4.00
N GLU A 456 27.54 18.73 4.80
CA GLU A 456 27.47 18.63 6.26
C GLU A 456 26.03 18.52 6.79
N PRO A 457 25.05 19.29 6.31
CA PRO A 457 23.67 19.12 6.78
C PRO A 457 23.08 17.74 6.46
N LEU A 458 23.41 17.17 5.29
CA LEU A 458 23.00 15.78 4.98
C LEU A 458 23.69 14.78 5.90
N ASN A 459 24.99 14.96 6.18
CA ASN A 459 25.74 14.11 7.10
C ASN A 459 25.12 14.12 8.51
N ILE A 460 24.77 15.30 9.04
CA ILE A 460 24.06 15.44 10.32
C ILE A 460 22.74 14.66 10.29
N ALA A 461 21.93 14.87 9.25
CA ALA A 461 20.66 14.17 9.11
C ALA A 461 20.81 12.64 9.02
N GLN A 462 21.88 12.15 8.38
CA GLN A 462 22.19 10.73 8.27
C GLN A 462 22.66 10.11 9.58
N VAL A 463 23.52 10.81 10.32
CA VAL A 463 23.98 10.38 11.65
C VAL A 463 22.81 10.31 12.64
N MET A 464 21.86 11.23 12.52
CA MET A 464 20.66 11.30 13.37
C MET A 464 19.43 10.58 12.76
N ALA A 465 19.63 9.71 11.76
CA ALA A 465 18.51 9.10 11.04
C ALA A 465 17.65 8.16 11.91
N ASP A 466 18.22 7.62 12.99
CA ASP A 466 17.51 6.80 13.97
C ASP A 466 16.47 7.58 14.79
N ASP A 467 16.54 8.92 14.79
CA ASP A 467 15.60 9.81 15.49
C ASP A 467 14.45 10.32 14.60
N LEU A 468 14.62 10.28 13.27
CA LEU A 468 13.57 10.65 12.31
C LEU A 468 12.25 9.85 12.47
N PRO A 469 12.24 8.55 12.84
CA PRO A 469 11.01 7.81 13.16
C PRO A 469 10.12 8.49 14.22
N ALA A 470 10.70 9.23 15.18
CA ALA A 470 9.93 9.96 16.17
C ALA A 470 9.10 11.09 15.55
N VAL A 471 9.64 11.75 14.51
CA VAL A 471 8.92 12.76 13.72
C VAL A 471 7.75 12.13 12.96
N GLY A 472 7.99 11.00 12.28
CA GLY A 472 6.94 10.29 11.56
C GLY A 472 5.85 9.76 12.47
N ARG A 473 6.22 9.24 13.64
CA ARG A 473 5.26 8.84 14.69
C ARG A 473 4.37 10.02 15.07
N ARG A 474 4.98 11.17 15.37
CA ARG A 474 4.24 12.35 15.81
C ARG A 474 3.29 12.87 14.73
N TRP A 475 3.76 12.87 13.48
CA TRP A 475 2.97 13.23 12.31
C TRP A 475 1.77 12.31 12.10
N ILE A 476 1.96 10.99 12.13
CA ILE A 476 0.87 10.02 11.96
C ILE A 476 -0.17 10.17 13.09
N GLN A 477 0.28 10.34 14.34
CA GLN A 477 -0.62 10.57 15.48
C GLN A 477 -1.45 11.85 15.30
N TYR A 478 -0.83 12.94 14.83
CA TYR A 478 -1.54 14.18 14.51
C TYR A 478 -2.61 13.92 13.44
N ILE A 479 -2.28 13.27 12.32
CA ILE A 479 -3.24 13.00 11.26
C ILE A 479 -4.40 12.09 11.75
N MET A 480 -4.11 11.13 12.64
CA MET A 480 -5.13 10.24 13.21
C MET A 480 -6.15 11.00 14.07
N GLN A 481 -5.69 11.99 14.84
CA GLN A 481 -6.47 12.73 15.82
C GLN A 481 -7.20 13.95 15.23
N SER A 482 -6.75 14.45 14.08
CA SER A 482 -7.30 15.64 13.44
C SER A 482 -8.39 15.34 12.40
N ASP A 483 -9.32 16.28 12.26
CA ASP A 483 -10.28 16.34 11.17
C ASP A 483 -9.79 17.35 10.14
N PHE A 484 -9.72 16.92 8.88
CA PHE A 484 -9.25 17.73 7.76
C PHE A 484 -10.37 18.03 6.75
N SER A 485 -11.64 17.86 7.13
CA SER A 485 -12.78 18.09 6.24
C SER A 485 -12.76 19.50 5.63
N GLU A 486 -12.50 20.54 6.43
CA GLU A 486 -12.37 21.92 5.93
C GLU A 486 -11.21 22.09 4.95
N MET A 487 -10.05 21.49 5.24
CA MET A 487 -8.89 21.55 4.34
C MET A 487 -9.11 20.77 3.04
N ALA A 488 -9.90 19.69 3.08
CA ALA A 488 -10.27 18.95 1.89
C ALA A 488 -11.15 19.78 0.94
N GLU A 489 -12.03 20.65 1.46
CA GLU A 489 -12.84 21.57 0.67
C GLU A 489 -11.99 22.62 -0.08
N LEU A 490 -10.84 23.01 0.49
CA LEU A 490 -9.91 23.95 -0.14
C LEU A 490 -9.21 23.39 -1.39
N TYR A 491 -9.25 22.07 -1.60
CA TYR A 491 -8.52 21.44 -2.70
C TYR A 491 -8.87 22.02 -4.07
N ASP A 492 -10.16 22.21 -4.35
CA ASP A 492 -10.58 22.69 -5.67
C ASP A 492 -10.20 24.16 -5.89
N ASP A 493 -10.16 24.97 -4.82
CA ASP A 493 -9.69 26.36 -4.88
C ASP A 493 -8.18 26.46 -5.08
N GLU A 494 -7.41 25.64 -4.36
CA GLU A 494 -5.96 25.56 -4.52
C GLU A 494 -5.61 25.11 -5.96
N ARG A 495 -6.31 24.08 -6.46
CA ARG A 495 -6.17 23.62 -7.84
C ARG A 495 -6.52 24.69 -8.87
N ARG A 496 -7.60 25.46 -8.65
CA ARG A 496 -7.98 26.58 -9.52
C ARG A 496 -6.90 27.66 -9.52
N THR A 497 -6.30 27.94 -8.37
CA THR A 497 -5.23 28.92 -8.23
C THR A 497 -4.00 28.52 -9.03
N TRP A 498 -3.53 27.27 -8.88
CA TRP A 498 -2.42 26.74 -9.68
C TRP A 498 -2.74 26.68 -11.17
N ALA A 499 -3.96 26.27 -11.55
CA ALA A 499 -4.36 26.22 -12.94
C ALA A 499 -4.30 27.61 -13.60
N LYS A 500 -4.82 28.66 -12.95
CA LYS A 500 -4.71 30.04 -13.43
C LYS A 500 -3.26 30.47 -13.56
N TRP A 501 -2.44 30.18 -12.56
CA TRP A 501 -1.02 30.54 -12.59
C TRP A 501 -0.28 29.87 -13.76
N LEU A 502 -0.51 28.57 -14.00
CA LEU A 502 0.06 27.83 -15.13
C LEU A 502 -0.42 28.35 -16.49
N MET A 503 -1.70 28.69 -16.61
CA MET A 503 -2.24 29.27 -17.85
C MET A 503 -1.59 30.62 -18.19
N THR A 504 -1.21 31.40 -17.17
CA THR A 504 -0.56 32.70 -17.35
C THR A 504 0.94 32.55 -17.66
N HIS A 505 1.67 31.71 -16.91
CA HIS A 505 3.14 31.68 -16.94
C HIS A 505 3.73 30.57 -17.83
N HIS A 506 2.95 29.52 -18.12
CA HIS A 506 3.42 28.33 -18.84
C HIS A 506 2.46 27.97 -19.98
N LYS A 507 2.26 28.90 -20.92
CA LYS A 507 1.26 28.78 -22.01
C LYS A 507 1.41 27.51 -22.85
N GLU A 508 2.64 27.07 -23.09
CA GLU A 508 2.93 25.89 -23.92
C GLU A 508 2.78 24.55 -23.17
N MET A 509 2.67 24.58 -21.83
CA MET A 509 2.57 23.34 -21.03
C MET A 509 1.30 22.56 -21.40
N GLN A 510 1.46 21.27 -21.69
CA GLN A 510 0.34 20.35 -21.90
C GLN A 510 -0.20 19.83 -20.56
N ASN A 511 -1.48 19.44 -20.53
CA ASN A 511 -2.12 18.84 -19.35
C ASN A 511 -2.06 19.71 -18.06
N LYS A 512 -2.10 21.05 -18.20
CA LYS A 512 -2.02 22.02 -17.08
C LYS A 512 -2.92 21.70 -15.89
N LEU A 513 -4.14 21.21 -16.13
CA LEU A 513 -5.09 20.87 -15.07
C LEU A 513 -4.64 19.67 -14.23
N ARG A 514 -3.96 18.69 -14.85
CA ARG A 514 -3.38 17.56 -14.12
C ARG A 514 -2.19 18.02 -13.29
N VAL A 515 -1.30 18.83 -13.87
CA VAL A 515 -0.16 19.43 -13.14
C VAL A 515 -0.64 20.29 -11.96
N ALA A 516 -1.64 21.14 -12.17
CA ALA A 516 -2.27 21.94 -11.12
C ALA A 516 -2.88 21.07 -10.01
N SER A 517 -3.39 19.88 -10.33
CA SER A 517 -3.90 18.95 -9.32
C SER A 517 -2.77 18.40 -8.45
N ASN A 518 -1.63 18.03 -9.05
CA ASN A 518 -0.46 17.55 -8.30
C ASN A 518 0.10 18.66 -7.39
N MET A 519 0.21 19.88 -7.91
CA MET A 519 0.66 21.05 -7.15
C MET A 519 -0.27 21.39 -6.00
N ALA A 520 -1.59 21.32 -6.21
CA ALA A 520 -2.56 21.56 -5.16
C ALA A 520 -2.44 20.53 -4.03
N ILE A 521 -2.29 19.25 -4.35
CA ILE A 521 -2.08 18.21 -3.33
C ILE A 521 -0.80 18.50 -2.55
N ASN A 522 0.32 18.76 -3.23
CA ASN A 522 1.60 19.04 -2.59
C ASN A 522 1.56 20.32 -1.71
N SER A 523 0.91 21.38 -2.19
CA SER A 523 0.67 22.64 -1.46
C SER A 523 -0.16 22.43 -0.20
N LEU A 524 -1.27 21.68 -0.29
CA LEU A 524 -2.10 21.37 0.87
C LEU A 524 -1.38 20.48 1.88
N SER A 525 -0.62 19.48 1.41
CA SER A 525 0.18 18.64 2.30
C SER A 525 1.20 19.45 3.09
N TRP A 526 1.90 20.39 2.44
CA TRP A 526 2.84 21.27 3.14
C TRP A 526 2.14 22.23 4.09
N ARG A 527 1.01 22.83 3.67
CA ARG A 527 0.22 23.70 4.53
C ARG A 527 -0.23 23.01 5.81
N ILE A 528 -0.74 21.78 5.72
CA ILE A 528 -1.15 21.00 6.89
C ILE A 528 0.06 20.60 7.74
N LEU A 529 1.21 20.34 7.13
CA LEU A 529 2.45 20.09 7.87
C LEU A 529 2.88 21.32 8.68
N CYS A 530 2.72 22.55 8.15
CA CYS A 530 2.99 23.79 8.90
C CYS A 530 2.08 23.96 10.13
N ASP A 531 0.90 23.35 10.13
CA ASP A 531 -0.05 23.39 11.25
C ASP A 531 0.20 22.25 12.27
N ALA A 532 1.21 21.40 12.04
CA ALA A 532 1.50 20.27 12.92
C ALA A 532 2.05 20.71 14.29
N PRO A 533 1.62 20.07 15.40
CA PRO A 533 2.03 20.41 16.75
C PRO A 533 3.47 19.99 17.09
N ASP A 534 3.89 20.30 18.32
CA ASP A 534 5.13 19.84 18.97
C ASP A 534 6.41 20.15 18.17
N GLY A 535 6.49 21.35 17.62
CA GLY A 535 7.67 21.87 16.91
C GLY A 535 7.78 21.47 15.44
N LEU A 536 7.05 20.43 15.00
CA LEU A 536 7.09 19.99 13.59
C LEU A 536 6.58 21.09 12.63
N GLY A 537 5.44 21.71 12.95
CA GLY A 537 4.89 22.80 12.16
C GLY A 537 5.73 24.06 12.20
N GLU A 538 6.46 24.32 13.30
CA GLU A 538 7.40 25.43 13.38
C GLU A 538 8.56 25.24 12.40
N VAL A 539 9.16 24.05 12.36
CA VAL A 539 10.25 23.72 11.42
C VAL A 539 9.75 23.86 9.98
N ALA A 540 8.62 23.25 9.63
CA ALA A 540 8.07 23.34 8.28
C ALA A 540 7.66 24.77 7.88
N GLY A 541 7.09 25.53 8.81
CA GLY A 541 6.62 26.89 8.61
C GLY A 541 7.73 27.88 8.21
N ARG A 542 8.97 27.66 8.68
CA ARG A 542 10.15 28.46 8.30
C ARG A 542 10.44 28.42 6.79
N TYR A 543 9.99 27.36 6.09
CA TYR A 543 10.28 27.13 4.68
C TYR A 543 9.05 27.21 3.77
N ALA A 544 7.94 27.79 4.26
CA ALA A 544 6.69 27.86 3.50
C ALA A 544 6.80 28.69 2.20
N ALA A 545 7.64 29.73 2.18
CA ALA A 545 7.87 30.54 0.99
C ALA A 545 8.70 29.78 -0.06
N GLU A 546 9.74 29.09 0.40
CA GLU A 546 10.65 28.26 -0.37
C GLU A 546 9.90 27.11 -1.04
N HIS A 547 8.99 26.46 -0.29
CA HIS A 547 8.10 25.42 -0.81
C HIS A 547 7.29 25.90 -2.02
N ARG A 548 6.66 27.08 -1.90
CA ARG A 548 5.86 27.66 -2.99
C ARG A 548 6.72 27.98 -4.21
N LEU A 549 7.94 28.48 -4.02
CA LEU A 549 8.89 28.72 -5.10
C LEU A 549 9.32 27.40 -5.77
N GLY A 550 9.53 26.34 -4.97
CA GLY A 550 9.85 24.99 -5.42
C GLY A 550 8.82 24.42 -6.40
N LEU A 551 7.53 24.58 -6.10
CA LEU A 551 6.45 24.18 -7.01
C LEU A 551 6.53 24.94 -8.35
N GLY A 552 6.88 26.22 -8.32
CA GLY A 552 7.14 27.00 -9.54
C GLY A 552 8.30 26.44 -10.37
N LEU A 553 9.39 26.04 -9.73
CA LEU A 553 10.54 25.41 -10.40
C LEU A 553 10.17 24.06 -11.03
N ALA A 554 9.37 23.24 -10.33
CA ALA A 554 8.86 21.98 -10.88
C ALA A 554 7.97 22.20 -12.11
N ALA A 555 7.14 23.26 -12.13
CA ALA A 555 6.35 23.65 -13.31
C ALA A 555 7.23 24.06 -14.49
N ALA A 556 8.27 24.86 -14.24
CA ALA A 556 9.21 25.27 -15.28
C ALA A 556 9.88 24.05 -15.91
N MET A 557 10.37 23.12 -15.09
CA MET A 557 10.96 21.86 -15.56
C MET A 557 9.97 21.00 -16.35
N LEU A 558 8.72 20.87 -15.89
CA LEU A 558 7.66 20.17 -16.63
C LEU A 558 7.35 20.83 -17.97
N THR A 559 7.37 22.16 -18.05
CA THR A 559 7.10 22.87 -19.31
C THR A 559 8.14 22.51 -20.36
N THR A 560 9.42 22.65 -20.02
CA THR A 560 10.53 22.28 -20.91
C THR A 560 10.51 20.79 -21.28
N SER A 561 10.22 19.92 -20.31
CA SER A 561 10.21 18.47 -20.53
C SER A 561 9.00 17.99 -21.33
N THR A 562 7.84 18.61 -21.15
CA THR A 562 6.63 18.25 -21.92
C THR A 562 6.70 18.76 -23.35
N ASP A 563 7.27 19.94 -23.59
CA ASP A 563 7.48 20.46 -24.94
C ASP A 563 8.45 19.60 -25.74
N THR A 564 9.59 19.22 -25.14
CA THR A 564 10.56 18.29 -25.77
C THR A 564 10.01 16.87 -25.93
N ALA A 565 9.06 16.46 -25.10
CA ALA A 565 8.38 15.17 -25.20
C ALA A 565 7.31 15.11 -26.30
N LEU A 566 6.82 16.25 -26.81
CA LEU A 566 5.78 16.26 -27.82
C LEU A 566 6.23 15.56 -29.10
N GLU A 567 5.33 14.75 -29.64
CA GLU A 567 5.56 13.96 -30.83
C GLU A 567 5.90 14.85 -32.03
N ALA A 568 5.22 15.99 -32.17
CA ALA A 568 5.52 17.00 -33.19
C ALA A 568 6.94 17.60 -33.06
N THR A 569 7.37 17.96 -31.84
CA THR A 569 8.70 18.53 -31.59
C THR A 569 9.82 17.53 -31.88
N ARG A 570 9.63 16.27 -31.46
CA ARG A 570 10.56 15.16 -31.75
C ARG A 570 10.60 14.81 -33.24
N PHE A 571 9.45 14.86 -33.90
CA PHE A 571 9.33 14.67 -35.34
C PHE A 571 10.11 15.74 -36.12
N LEU A 572 9.91 17.02 -35.81
CA LEU A 572 10.62 18.13 -36.46
C LEU A 572 12.13 18.07 -36.19
N SER A 573 12.55 17.79 -34.95
CA SER A 573 13.97 17.68 -34.59
C SER A 573 14.66 16.55 -35.36
N GLY A 574 14.02 15.37 -35.44
CA GLY A 574 14.59 14.26 -36.20
C GLY A 574 14.56 14.50 -37.71
N LEU A 575 13.52 15.13 -38.25
CA LEU A 575 13.51 15.54 -39.65
C LEU A 575 14.64 16.54 -39.96
N SER A 576 14.86 17.55 -39.12
CA SER A 576 15.96 18.49 -39.25
C SER A 576 17.31 17.77 -39.29
N GLN A 577 17.52 16.76 -38.42
CA GLN A 577 18.73 15.93 -38.45
C GLN A 577 18.87 15.12 -39.76
N LEU A 578 17.78 14.54 -40.27
CA LEU A 578 17.81 13.81 -41.54
C LEU A 578 18.13 14.74 -42.71
N VAL A 579 17.62 15.96 -42.69
CA VAL A 579 17.92 16.98 -43.70
C VAL A 579 19.38 17.42 -43.61
N ALA A 580 19.88 17.70 -42.40
CA ALA A 580 21.27 18.13 -42.16
C ALA A 580 22.30 17.05 -42.53
N THR A 581 21.99 15.78 -42.31
CA THR A 581 22.82 14.64 -42.74
C THR A 581 22.66 14.31 -44.22
N GLY A 582 21.84 15.07 -44.94
CA GLY A 582 21.50 14.89 -46.34
C GLY A 582 20.64 13.67 -46.64
N ARG A 583 20.28 12.84 -45.64
CA ARG A 583 19.56 11.57 -45.88
C ARG A 583 18.16 11.77 -46.48
N VAL A 584 17.56 12.92 -46.25
CA VAL A 584 16.35 13.39 -46.95
C VAL A 584 16.61 14.72 -47.64
N ILE A 585 15.88 14.99 -48.71
CA ILE A 585 16.00 16.22 -49.50
C ILE A 585 14.68 16.97 -49.55
N ILE A 586 14.78 18.30 -49.44
CA ILE A 586 13.67 19.24 -49.61
C ILE A 586 14.17 20.33 -50.58
N PRO A 587 14.05 20.11 -51.90
CA PRO A 587 14.56 21.04 -52.91
C PRO A 587 13.72 22.31 -52.98
N ASP A 588 14.32 23.38 -53.51
CA ASP A 588 13.60 24.61 -53.80
C ASP A 588 12.67 24.39 -55.01
N ILE A 589 11.42 24.88 -54.94
CA ILE A 589 10.47 24.76 -56.06
C ILE A 589 11.03 25.48 -57.31
N ALA A 590 11.85 26.51 -57.12
CA ALA A 590 12.49 27.26 -58.19
C ALA A 590 13.50 26.43 -59.00
N ASP A 591 14.07 25.36 -58.43
CA ASP A 591 15.11 24.54 -59.08
C ASP A 591 14.56 23.62 -60.20
N GLY A 592 13.23 23.54 -60.33
CA GLY A 592 12.55 22.85 -61.44
C GLY A 592 12.71 21.32 -61.47
N ASP A 593 12.33 20.71 -62.60
CA ASP A 593 12.29 19.24 -62.79
C ASP A 593 13.67 18.55 -62.72
N ALA A 594 14.77 19.30 -62.78
CA ALA A 594 16.13 18.74 -62.80
C ALA A 594 16.46 17.97 -61.51
N VAL A 595 15.97 18.43 -60.35
CA VAL A 595 16.23 17.82 -59.04
C VAL A 595 15.36 16.58 -58.77
N LEU A 596 14.21 16.46 -59.45
CA LEU A 596 13.27 15.34 -59.28
C LEU A 596 13.72 14.02 -59.92
N SER A 597 14.76 14.07 -60.76
CA SER A 597 15.20 12.95 -61.59
C SER A 597 16.23 12.02 -60.93
N MET A 598 16.90 12.43 -59.84
CA MET A 598 18.05 11.69 -59.30
C MET A 598 17.83 11.04 -57.93
N ASP A 599 16.83 11.42 -57.13
CA ASP A 599 16.71 10.93 -55.74
C ASP A 599 15.26 10.93 -55.18
N ARG A 600 14.30 10.41 -55.95
CA ARG A 600 12.86 10.36 -55.55
C ARG A 600 12.62 9.69 -54.20
N ASP A 601 13.44 8.70 -53.82
CA ASP A 601 13.27 7.94 -52.58
C ASP A 601 13.62 8.73 -51.30
N ARG A 602 14.33 9.86 -51.46
CA ARG A 602 14.77 10.75 -50.37
C ARG A 602 13.97 12.05 -50.31
N LEU A 603 13.14 12.32 -51.31
CA LEU A 603 12.29 13.50 -51.38
C LEU A 603 11.19 13.38 -50.32
N ILE A 604 11.01 14.42 -49.50
CA ILE A 604 9.92 14.45 -48.49
C ILE A 604 9.04 15.70 -48.58
N GLY A 605 9.35 16.63 -49.48
CA GLY A 605 8.64 17.89 -49.64
C GLY A 605 9.40 18.87 -50.52
N TRP A 606 9.00 20.14 -50.49
CA TRP A 606 9.62 21.23 -51.22
C TRP A 606 9.74 22.50 -50.38
N ARG A 607 10.69 23.38 -50.72
CA ARG A 607 10.86 24.70 -50.10
C ARG A 607 10.48 25.80 -51.09
N ASP A 608 9.89 26.88 -50.58
CA ASP A 608 9.50 28.08 -51.33
C ASP A 608 9.81 29.29 -50.43
N GLY A 609 11.06 29.75 -50.50
CA GLY A 609 11.60 30.78 -49.60
C GLY A 609 11.52 30.40 -48.12
N GLU A 610 10.82 31.21 -47.32
CA GLU A 610 10.63 31.00 -45.88
C GLU A 610 9.62 29.90 -45.53
N LEU A 611 8.98 29.27 -46.52
CA LEU A 611 8.02 28.20 -46.31
C LEU A 611 8.56 26.85 -46.78
N CYS A 612 8.21 25.82 -46.04
CA CYS A 612 8.46 24.43 -46.37
C CYS A 612 7.14 23.67 -46.48
N TYR A 613 6.98 22.89 -47.55
CA TYR A 613 5.82 22.08 -47.86
C TYR A 613 6.18 20.60 -47.77
N LEU A 614 5.91 19.98 -46.62
CA LEU A 614 6.17 18.56 -46.41
C LEU A 614 4.98 17.71 -46.85
N LEU A 615 5.25 16.61 -47.54
CA LEU A 615 4.26 15.57 -47.81
C LEU A 615 4.06 14.73 -46.55
N PRO A 616 2.88 14.76 -45.88
CA PRO A 616 2.73 14.20 -44.53
C PRO A 616 3.07 12.71 -44.45
N ASP A 617 2.52 11.90 -45.35
CA ASP A 617 2.72 10.44 -45.33
C ASP A 617 4.18 10.06 -45.67
N LEU A 618 4.81 10.82 -46.57
CA LEU A 618 6.17 10.56 -47.02
C LEU A 618 7.21 11.03 -45.99
N ALA A 619 7.01 12.20 -45.40
CA ALA A 619 7.84 12.72 -44.33
C ALA A 619 7.77 11.82 -43.09
N LEU A 620 6.56 11.42 -42.67
CA LEU A 620 6.38 10.51 -41.54
C LEU A 620 6.90 9.10 -41.84
N GLY A 621 6.62 8.56 -43.03
CA GLY A 621 7.12 7.25 -43.45
C GLY A 621 8.65 7.22 -43.53
N THR A 622 9.30 8.31 -43.93
CA THR A 622 10.75 8.39 -44.01
C THR A 622 11.39 8.57 -42.65
N TYR A 623 10.79 9.38 -41.78
CA TYR A 623 11.18 9.48 -40.38
C TYR A 623 11.22 8.09 -39.71
N ARG A 624 10.12 7.32 -39.82
CA ARG A 624 10.01 5.97 -39.23
C ARG A 624 11.00 4.95 -39.80
N ARG A 625 11.34 5.06 -41.09
CA ARG A 625 12.30 4.15 -41.73
C ARG A 625 13.74 4.42 -41.30
N GLN A 626 14.08 5.68 -41.03
CA GLN A 626 15.47 6.11 -40.87
C GLN A 626 15.89 6.41 -39.44
N LEU A 627 14.95 6.83 -38.60
CA LEU A 627 15.15 7.00 -37.17
C LEU A 627 14.38 5.87 -36.51
N ASP A 628 15.11 4.96 -35.84
CA ASP A 628 14.56 3.86 -35.06
C ASP A 628 13.89 4.42 -33.79
N ASP A 629 12.85 5.23 -34.00
CA ASP A 629 12.19 6.02 -32.97
C ASP A 629 10.70 5.65 -32.85
N ARG A 630 10.20 5.73 -31.61
CA ARG A 630 8.91 5.26 -31.09
C ARG A 630 7.69 6.04 -31.58
N LEU A 631 7.84 6.88 -32.62
CA LEU A 631 6.73 7.58 -33.31
C LEU A 631 5.88 6.67 -34.21
N ASN A 632 6.16 5.36 -34.21
CA ASN A 632 5.44 4.35 -35.00
C ASN A 632 3.95 4.23 -34.67
N GLU A 633 3.48 4.71 -33.51
CA GLU A 633 2.08 4.60 -33.07
C GLU A 633 1.19 5.80 -33.50
N TYR A 634 1.75 6.89 -34.07
CA TYR A 634 1.02 8.14 -34.35
C TYR A 634 0.77 8.38 -35.84
N ASP A 635 -0.47 8.69 -36.25
CA ASP A 635 -0.82 8.98 -37.64
C ASP A 635 -0.53 10.44 -38.06
N THR A 636 -0.62 10.72 -39.36
CA THR A 636 -0.42 12.05 -39.93
C THR A 636 -1.43 13.08 -39.41
N ASN A 637 -2.64 12.67 -39.02
CA ASN A 637 -3.59 13.60 -38.42
C ASN A 637 -3.19 14.02 -37.01
N SER A 638 -2.69 13.09 -36.19
CA SER A 638 -2.24 13.38 -34.83
C SER A 638 -1.07 14.35 -34.82
N ILE A 639 -0.04 14.09 -35.62
CA ILE A 639 1.13 14.98 -35.74
C ILE A 639 0.70 16.35 -36.30
N GLY A 640 -0.16 16.36 -37.33
CA GLY A 640 -0.68 17.61 -37.89
C GLY A 640 -1.45 18.45 -36.86
N ARG A 641 -2.27 17.84 -35.99
CA ARG A 641 -2.98 18.55 -34.91
C ARG A 641 -2.01 19.17 -33.91
N GLN A 642 -0.96 18.45 -33.54
CA GLN A 642 0.05 18.97 -32.62
C GLN A 642 0.85 20.12 -33.24
N LEU A 643 1.26 20.01 -34.50
CA LEU A 643 1.95 21.09 -35.22
C LEU A 643 1.08 22.35 -35.33
N ASP A 644 -0.23 22.21 -35.54
CA ASP A 644 -1.18 23.32 -35.55
C ASP A 644 -1.30 23.96 -34.16
N ALA A 645 -1.44 23.14 -33.11
CA ALA A 645 -1.55 23.59 -31.73
C ALA A 645 -0.30 24.35 -31.23
N LEU A 646 0.88 23.97 -31.73
CA LEU A 646 2.16 24.66 -31.48
C LEU A 646 2.37 25.91 -32.36
N GLY A 647 1.43 26.23 -33.26
CA GLY A 647 1.57 27.35 -34.19
C GLY A 647 2.67 27.15 -35.23
N HIS A 648 3.12 25.91 -35.47
CA HIS A 648 4.17 25.59 -36.43
C HIS A 648 3.63 25.51 -37.88
N LEU A 649 2.33 25.31 -38.07
CA LEU A 649 1.69 25.36 -39.39
C LEU A 649 1.45 26.81 -39.82
N ALA A 650 2.19 27.26 -40.84
CA ALA A 650 2.06 28.61 -41.40
C ALA A 650 0.75 28.78 -42.22
N ARG A 651 0.23 27.69 -42.79
CA ARG A 651 -1.03 27.70 -43.57
C ARG A 651 -1.81 26.40 -43.37
N THR A 652 -3.13 26.52 -43.29
CA THR A 652 -4.09 25.40 -43.24
C THR A 652 -5.19 25.60 -44.30
N SER A 653 -5.97 24.56 -44.61
CA SER A 653 -7.06 24.65 -45.58
C SER A 653 -8.34 23.98 -45.05
N ALA A 654 -9.45 24.71 -45.08
CA ALA A 654 -10.80 24.20 -44.82
C ALA A 654 -10.93 23.34 -43.54
N GLY A 655 -10.38 23.82 -42.42
CA GLY A 655 -10.46 23.11 -41.12
C GLY A 655 -9.62 21.84 -41.03
N ARG A 656 -8.67 21.62 -41.96
CA ARG A 656 -7.68 20.54 -41.92
C ARG A 656 -6.31 21.08 -41.59
N ASN A 657 -5.52 20.29 -40.87
CA ASN A 657 -4.13 20.60 -40.51
C ASN A 657 -3.16 20.36 -41.67
N GLN A 658 -3.65 20.49 -42.90
CA GLN A 658 -2.92 20.33 -44.15
C GLN A 658 -3.37 21.44 -45.10
N TYR A 659 -2.44 21.94 -45.90
CA TYR A 659 -2.65 22.95 -46.91
C TYR A 659 -2.64 22.32 -48.29
N HIS A 660 -3.54 22.77 -49.16
CA HIS A 660 -3.63 22.25 -50.52
C HIS A 660 -2.81 23.14 -51.47
N LYS A 661 -1.60 22.70 -51.84
CA LYS A 661 -0.67 23.44 -52.73
C LYS A 661 -0.59 22.73 -54.08
N ARG A 662 -0.57 23.53 -55.16
CA ARG A 662 -0.24 23.04 -56.51
C ARG A 662 1.28 23.15 -56.71
N ILE A 663 1.94 22.04 -57.01
CA ILE A 663 3.38 21.94 -57.25
C ILE A 663 3.57 21.16 -58.55
N PHE A 664 4.38 21.68 -59.49
CA PHE A 664 4.62 21.07 -60.81
C PHE A 664 3.37 20.55 -61.52
N ASN A 665 2.32 21.37 -61.54
CA ASN A 665 1.01 21.10 -62.15
C ASN A 665 0.13 20.05 -61.43
N GLU A 666 0.64 19.36 -60.41
CA GLU A 666 -0.08 18.42 -59.57
C GLU A 666 -0.54 19.06 -58.24
N ARG A 667 -1.55 18.48 -57.61
CA ARG A 667 -2.14 18.98 -56.36
C ARG A 667 -1.74 18.07 -55.22
N HIS A 668 -1.13 18.64 -54.18
CA HIS A 668 -0.70 17.90 -53.01
C HIS A 668 -1.30 18.49 -51.74
N TRP A 669 -1.63 17.59 -50.81
CA TRP A 669 -1.88 17.95 -49.43
C TRP A 669 -0.56 17.93 -48.67
N VAL A 670 -0.20 19.09 -48.10
CA VAL A 670 1.11 19.31 -47.48
C VAL A 670 0.96 19.91 -46.09
N TRP A 671 1.90 19.61 -45.20
CA TRP A 671 2.15 20.47 -44.04
C TRP A 671 2.94 21.69 -44.50
N CYS A 672 2.35 22.88 -44.35
CA CYS A 672 3.01 24.14 -44.64
C CYS A 672 3.66 24.67 -43.35
N LEU A 673 4.98 24.57 -43.25
CA LEU A 673 5.79 24.98 -42.10
C LEU A 673 6.65 26.19 -42.47
N HIS A 674 7.15 26.91 -41.47
CA HIS A 674 8.26 27.85 -41.69
C HIS A 674 9.57 27.07 -41.86
N SER A 675 10.40 27.48 -42.83
CA SER A 675 11.66 26.80 -43.17
C SER A 675 12.63 26.77 -41.98
N ASN A 676 12.64 27.80 -41.13
CA ASN A 676 13.50 27.87 -39.95
C ASN A 676 13.30 26.74 -38.92
N LEU A 677 12.18 26.00 -38.99
CA LEU A 677 11.92 24.84 -38.14
C LEU A 677 12.75 23.60 -38.54
N LEU A 678 13.28 23.56 -39.77
CA LEU A 678 14.06 22.43 -40.29
C LEU A 678 15.54 22.78 -40.52
N TRP A 679 15.84 24.05 -40.75
CA TRP A 679 17.19 24.58 -40.88
C TRP A 679 17.35 25.69 -39.85
N ALA A 680 18.23 25.52 -38.86
CA ALA A 680 18.62 26.62 -37.99
C ALA A 680 19.13 27.78 -38.84
N GLN A 681 18.74 29.01 -38.52
CA GLN A 681 19.37 30.19 -39.14
C GLN A 681 20.87 30.11 -38.85
N ASP A 682 21.69 30.21 -39.89
CA ASP A 682 23.11 30.54 -39.74
C ASP A 682 23.20 31.75 -38.80
N ASP A 683 24.12 31.70 -37.83
CA ASP A 683 24.39 32.80 -36.89
C ASP A 683 24.29 34.16 -37.59
N PRO A 684 23.56 35.15 -37.06
CA PRO A 684 23.74 36.51 -37.54
C PRO A 684 25.22 36.86 -37.31
N GLU A 685 25.87 37.43 -38.33
CA GLU A 685 27.25 37.92 -38.26
C GLU A 685 27.54 38.57 -36.89
N PRO A 686 28.74 38.36 -36.31
CA PRO A 686 29.08 38.95 -35.04
C PRO A 686 28.88 40.46 -35.12
N LEU A 687 27.93 40.96 -34.33
CA LEU A 687 27.74 42.38 -34.08
C LEU A 687 29.10 43.01 -33.83
N GLY A 688 29.50 43.87 -34.76
CA GLY A 688 30.75 44.58 -34.73
C GLY A 688 30.97 45.25 -33.37
N ALA A 689 32.23 45.24 -32.96
CA ALA A 689 32.76 45.92 -31.81
C ALA A 689 32.15 47.33 -31.64
N GLY A 690 31.38 47.48 -30.57
CA GLY A 690 30.78 48.74 -30.15
C GLY A 690 30.65 48.78 -28.63
N VAL A 691 31.76 48.55 -27.92
CA VAL A 691 31.85 48.83 -26.48
C VAL A 691 31.87 50.34 -26.30
N GLY A 692 30.68 50.92 -26.16
CA GLY A 692 30.45 52.24 -25.59
C GLY A 692 30.05 52.08 -24.13
N SER A 693 30.96 52.51 -23.26
CA SER A 693 30.82 52.69 -21.81
C SER A 693 29.59 53.49 -21.38
N LEU A 694 29.28 53.38 -20.07
CA LEU A 694 28.43 54.20 -19.17
C LEU A 694 27.18 53.42 -18.73
N GLY A 695 26.84 53.29 -17.46
CA GLY A 695 27.33 53.87 -16.20
C GLY A 695 26.29 53.55 -15.13
#